data_AF-A0A2E5ZM30-F1
#
_entry.id   AF-A0A2E5ZM30-F1
#
_cell.length_a   1.000
_cell.length_b   1.000
_cell.length_c   1.000
_cell.angle_alpha   90.00
_cell.angle_beta   90.00
_cell.angle_gamma   90.00
#
_symmetry.space_group_name_H-M   'P 1'
#
loop_
_entity.id
_entity.type
_entity.pdbx_description
1 polymer ?
#
loop_
_entity_poly.entity_id
_entity_poly.type
_entity_poly.pdbx_seq_one_letter_code
_entity_poly.pdbx_strand_id
1 'polypeptide(L)'
;MALNHNQYAVLAITVTLCLAGFYTIIDAGLSTTNSGGFEEASEDIESSDDEIHREGQDFDGDGLPDRMEQTLYGTEWDNSDTDGDGLDDGWEIANGLDPLDNGEPVNSEIPFEEPDNEEETGEQNETFPNPDNGPFGDPDRDGLTNTEEMLLGTNPNLRDTDGDGLNDRWESEYTFVVETPSGDVTLLNPLDGNWDCYLLTNEVKAEIENDIGSTEWEELGGQFGHSCDAVLDLEQPQPDSLRNYVEERYDTNPLEEDSDGDLIADRYEIAFGVIELGVHCGVPVFGTISLSAPYTELMSGHGDRTWFEQDMDNDGRLNGPGDWDTDGDGMPDGFEYCYATDSDGARFLNPANATDAYGDTDEDGLNNVEEYEVAYTWGPENFTNPMNADTDNDGMPDGWEHMSGIHPNDGSNADEDPDFDGYDADGDGGVRYSELVGITTVHAISVEIGDYVQVNNTVLWVRTVQNSQYVNIPIKTQTAGWIYAINVEIGDEVTSRLQDLAVVVEEHERFTNLDEYNARDRDSDGFADGRSTDPLVADTDGDGLIDGIEVIGWTIRIVDQGVRDVIVRSDPGAYDTDRDGLSDAAEYYVYFTNATDSDTDSDGLEDFTEVIDGFYWNGSTYFTNASSHDTDLDGLADGEEVIDGLDQYITHANDADSDDDGLFDGSEVLNIPRPWQGATNPLNNDTDEDGQPDGWEMQVFSVQHNTKSHSLWISVTNWLPPGCESMIECGLGPGGWVWSSYLGGFSTSGDRDGDGQMDPKYFLHEMNLSGFTIPATGRWALDPAWGSLPDSLFDIDNDTLMNSLEAPDRWDTNPVDDDTDGDKLPDGWEVEYSELALSLGLVDNNTLGAVGARGPMDPKMIDSDVDGIDDGQEDFDDDGLNRTNLLYRYCPGWNDPQQSECHIDPTTEVGNSFYDDLENYTNFEEFQNGTNPVNPDSDGDQWLDGSEVYHQDQDDDGMWAGWEYYFGFDPFDPADANIDSDGDGYINKCENKWNSNPKDPTSFPSQGELCSEFE
;
A
#
# COMPACT_ATOMS: atom_id res chain seq x y z
N MET A 1 -54.56 -0.06 83.13
CA MET A 1 -54.64 -1.41 82.51
C MET A 1 -54.65 -1.16 81.02
N ALA A 2 -53.58 -1.52 80.33
CA ALA A 2 -53.39 -1.23 78.91
C ALA A 2 -54.14 -2.28 78.07
N LEU A 3 -54.88 -1.81 77.07
CA LEU A 3 -55.62 -2.63 76.11
C LEU A 3 -54.75 -2.85 74.84
N ASN A 4 -54.92 -3.99 74.16
CA ASN A 4 -54.26 -4.34 72.89
C ASN A 4 -54.93 -3.61 71.69
N HIS A 5 -54.20 -3.39 70.59
CA HIS A 5 -54.66 -2.81 69.31
C HIS A 5 -56.03 -3.34 68.83
N ASN A 6 -56.30 -4.64 68.92
CA ASN A 6 -57.59 -5.22 68.51
C ASN A 6 -58.74 -4.84 69.48
N GLN A 7 -58.41 -4.51 70.73
CA GLN A 7 -59.39 -4.00 71.69
C GLN A 7 -59.64 -2.50 71.52
N TYR A 8 -58.71 -1.74 70.92
CA TYR A 8 -58.95 -0.37 70.47
C TYR A 8 -59.88 -0.35 69.25
N ALA A 9 -59.69 -1.25 68.28
CA ALA A 9 -60.56 -1.38 67.12
C ALA A 9 -62.02 -1.72 67.53
N VAL A 10 -62.22 -2.69 68.42
CA VAL A 10 -63.56 -3.03 68.92
C VAL A 10 -64.19 -1.89 69.72
N LEU A 11 -63.40 -1.14 70.50
CA LEU A 11 -63.87 0.03 71.26
C LEU A 11 -64.21 1.21 70.34
N ALA A 12 -63.43 1.42 69.27
CA ALA A 12 -63.72 2.40 68.23
C ALA A 12 -65.03 2.03 67.54
N ILE A 13 -65.16 0.82 67.00
CA ILE A 13 -66.38 0.33 66.31
C ILE A 13 -67.63 0.41 67.21
N THR A 14 -67.53 0.08 68.50
CA THR A 14 -68.68 0.22 69.41
C THR A 14 -69.03 1.67 69.75
N VAL A 15 -68.06 2.58 69.76
CA VAL A 15 -68.30 4.03 69.92
C VAL A 15 -68.92 4.61 68.64
N THR A 16 -68.44 4.22 67.45
CA THR A 16 -69.02 4.66 66.17
C THR A 16 -70.44 4.14 65.97
N LEU A 17 -70.72 2.88 66.30
CA LEU A 17 -72.09 2.32 66.24
C LEU A 17 -73.05 2.98 67.26
N CYS A 18 -72.56 3.41 68.42
CA CYS A 18 -73.38 4.16 69.39
C CYS A 18 -73.63 5.62 68.95
N LEU A 19 -72.69 6.25 68.24
CA LEU A 19 -72.89 7.59 67.65
C LEU A 19 -73.79 7.55 66.40
N ALA A 20 -73.63 6.55 65.53
CA ALA A 20 -74.48 6.35 64.34
C ALA A 20 -75.95 6.05 64.72
N GLY A 21 -76.19 5.35 65.84
CA GLY A 21 -77.53 5.16 66.40
C GLY A 21 -78.18 6.44 66.97
N PHE A 22 -77.40 7.48 67.28
CA PHE A 22 -77.91 8.77 67.76
C PHE A 22 -78.26 9.73 66.63
N TYR A 23 -77.53 9.68 65.50
CA TYR A 23 -77.81 10.51 64.32
C TYR A 23 -79.06 10.04 63.54
N THR A 24 -79.29 8.73 63.45
CA THR A 24 -80.48 8.17 62.75
C THR A 24 -81.81 8.39 63.47
N ILE A 25 -81.81 8.71 64.77
CA ILE A 25 -83.03 8.99 65.56
C ILE A 25 -83.43 10.48 65.51
N ILE A 26 -82.51 11.38 65.14
CA ILE A 26 -82.80 12.82 65.05
C ILE A 26 -83.27 13.23 63.63
N ASP A 27 -82.93 12.46 62.59
CA ASP A 27 -83.28 12.81 61.22
C ASP A 27 -84.66 12.29 60.75
N ALA A 28 -85.14 11.14 61.28
CA ALA A 28 -86.48 10.63 60.98
C ALA A 28 -87.64 11.37 61.69
N GLY A 29 -87.35 12.46 62.42
CA GLY A 29 -88.32 13.15 63.29
C GLY A 29 -88.75 14.56 62.86
N LEU A 30 -88.14 15.16 61.82
CA LEU A 30 -88.34 16.58 61.49
C LEU A 30 -88.93 16.89 60.12
N SER A 31 -89.31 15.89 59.32
CA SER A 31 -90.11 16.09 58.11
C SER A 31 -91.47 15.41 58.23
N THR A 32 -92.42 16.12 58.86
CA THR A 32 -93.87 16.17 58.54
C THR A 32 -94.65 16.66 59.76
N THR A 33 -95.05 17.93 59.79
CA THR A 33 -96.39 18.32 60.28
C THR A 33 -96.67 19.79 60.01
N ASN A 34 -97.69 20.01 59.18
CA ASN A 34 -98.33 21.28 58.92
C ASN A 34 -99.31 21.60 60.07
N SER A 35 -98.83 22.08 61.23
CA SER A 35 -99.61 22.87 62.21
C SER A 35 -98.75 23.34 63.41
N GLY A 36 -98.50 24.63 63.53
CA GLY A 36 -97.91 25.24 64.73
C GLY A 36 -97.53 26.69 64.49
N GLY A 37 -98.41 27.61 64.86
CA GLY A 37 -98.30 29.02 64.51
C GLY A 37 -97.09 29.74 65.11
N PHE A 38 -96.41 30.49 64.25
CA PHE A 38 -95.64 31.67 64.62
C PHE A 38 -96.17 32.83 63.77
N GLU A 39 -96.52 33.93 64.45
CA GLU A 39 -96.95 35.18 63.82
C GLU A 39 -95.74 35.92 63.20
N GLU A 40 -96.05 36.71 62.16
CA GLU A 40 -95.13 37.42 61.26
C GLU A 40 -94.29 38.51 61.93
N ALA A 41 -93.08 38.72 61.39
CA ALA A 41 -92.46 40.03 61.34
C ALA A 41 -92.42 40.50 59.87
N SER A 42 -93.55 41.08 59.44
CA SER A 42 -93.61 42.04 58.35
C SER A 42 -92.90 43.34 58.76
N GLU A 43 -92.28 44.03 57.77
CA GLU A 43 -91.56 45.32 57.82
C GLU A 43 -90.06 45.14 58.11
N ASP A 44 -89.16 45.09 57.11
CA ASP A 44 -88.80 46.20 56.20
C ASP A 44 -88.48 45.78 54.74
N ILE A 45 -88.75 46.73 53.84
CA ILE A 45 -88.71 46.73 52.37
C ILE A 45 -87.29 47.17 51.92
N GLU A 46 -86.64 46.58 50.90
CA GLU A 46 -86.66 47.01 49.48
C GLU A 46 -86.08 45.91 48.54
N SER A 47 -86.73 45.80 47.37
CA SER A 47 -86.53 44.86 46.24
C SER A 47 -85.14 44.89 45.61
N SER A 48 -84.62 43.87 44.92
CA SER A 48 -85.24 42.87 44.03
C SER A 48 -84.19 41.80 43.67
N ASP A 49 -84.53 40.51 43.69
CA ASP A 49 -83.94 39.51 42.79
C ASP A 49 -84.94 38.35 42.62
N ASP A 50 -85.22 38.00 41.35
CA ASP A 50 -86.08 36.88 40.97
C ASP A 50 -85.23 35.60 40.93
N GLU A 51 -85.50 34.70 41.87
CA GLU A 51 -85.00 33.33 41.93
C GLU A 51 -86.02 32.38 41.27
N ILE A 52 -85.58 31.44 40.43
CA ILE A 52 -86.36 30.23 40.14
C ILE A 52 -85.42 29.02 40.10
N HIS A 53 -85.36 28.23 41.18
CA HIS A 53 -84.93 26.83 41.10
C HIS A 53 -85.96 25.94 41.80
N ARG A 54 -86.36 24.85 41.13
CA ARG A 54 -87.36 23.87 41.57
C ARG A 54 -86.68 22.60 42.05
N GLU A 55 -87.29 21.94 43.04
CA GLU A 55 -86.82 20.67 43.59
C GLU A 55 -86.71 19.57 42.49
N GLY A 56 -85.51 19.00 42.30
CA GLY A 56 -85.24 17.80 41.51
C GLY A 56 -85.04 18.01 40.01
N GLN A 57 -84.67 19.21 39.57
CA GLN A 57 -84.09 19.41 38.23
C GLN A 57 -82.55 19.25 38.32
N ASP A 58 -81.97 18.81 37.22
CA ASP A 58 -80.55 18.59 36.92
C ASP A 58 -80.42 19.21 35.51
N PHE A 59 -79.72 20.34 35.40
CA PHE A 59 -79.80 21.26 34.26
C PHE A 59 -78.73 21.00 33.20
N ASP A 60 -77.51 20.68 33.61
CA ASP A 60 -76.36 20.29 32.80
C ASP A 60 -76.33 18.78 32.49
N GLY A 61 -76.98 17.95 33.29
CA GLY A 61 -77.25 16.55 32.98
C GLY A 61 -76.16 15.58 33.42
N ASP A 62 -75.33 15.98 34.39
CA ASP A 62 -74.20 15.21 34.94
C ASP A 62 -74.64 14.13 35.97
N GLY A 63 -75.91 14.17 36.39
CA GLY A 63 -76.48 13.24 37.36
C GLY A 63 -76.65 13.81 38.78
N LEU A 64 -76.25 15.06 39.02
CA LEU A 64 -76.47 15.78 40.26
C LEU A 64 -77.68 16.73 40.14
N PRO A 65 -78.57 16.78 41.15
CA PRO A 65 -79.64 17.78 41.15
C PRO A 65 -79.13 19.18 41.49
N ASP A 66 -79.62 20.24 40.82
CA ASP A 66 -79.24 21.67 40.97
C ASP A 66 -79.12 22.12 42.44
N ARG A 67 -79.97 21.58 43.31
CA ARG A 67 -80.00 21.92 44.73
C ARG A 67 -78.85 21.29 45.51
N MET A 68 -78.45 20.06 45.17
CA MET A 68 -77.35 19.37 45.84
C MET A 68 -76.01 19.99 45.49
N GLU A 69 -75.82 20.37 44.23
CA GLU A 69 -74.63 21.08 43.75
C GLU A 69 -74.44 22.40 44.51
N GLN A 70 -75.47 23.26 44.56
CA GLN A 70 -75.36 24.55 45.26
C GLN A 70 -75.29 24.47 46.79
N THR A 71 -75.84 23.42 47.42
CA THR A 71 -76.00 23.40 48.90
C THR A 71 -75.14 22.39 49.63
N LEU A 72 -74.63 21.37 48.95
CA LEU A 72 -73.85 20.28 49.56
C LEU A 72 -72.45 20.15 48.97
N TYR A 73 -72.30 20.16 47.65
CA TYR A 73 -71.04 19.86 46.97
C TYR A 73 -70.26 21.09 46.52
N GLY A 74 -70.93 22.22 46.26
CA GLY A 74 -70.29 23.48 45.89
C GLY A 74 -70.02 23.64 44.40
N THR A 75 -70.52 22.73 43.57
CA THR A 75 -70.39 22.71 42.10
C THR A 75 -71.36 23.67 41.39
N GLU A 76 -71.05 24.02 40.14
CA GLU A 76 -71.84 24.94 39.31
C GLU A 76 -72.99 24.21 38.61
N TRP A 77 -74.21 24.32 39.15
CA TRP A 77 -75.48 23.74 38.61
C TRP A 77 -75.82 23.90 37.11
N ASP A 78 -75.05 24.68 36.34
CA ASP A 78 -75.22 24.85 34.90
C ASP A 78 -74.00 24.42 34.07
N ASN A 79 -73.04 23.74 34.70
CA ASN A 79 -71.81 23.25 34.12
C ASN A 79 -71.51 21.85 34.65
N SER A 80 -71.48 20.84 33.78
CA SER A 80 -71.28 19.44 34.17
C SER A 80 -69.89 19.11 34.70
N ASP A 81 -68.90 19.99 34.52
CA ASP A 81 -67.49 19.84 34.90
C ASP A 81 -67.04 21.19 35.49
N THR A 82 -67.15 21.35 36.81
CA THR A 82 -67.02 22.64 37.49
C THR A 82 -65.59 23.15 37.51
N ASP A 83 -64.60 22.27 37.68
CA ASP A 83 -63.18 22.65 37.75
C ASP A 83 -62.46 22.60 36.39
N GLY A 84 -63.13 22.09 35.36
CA GLY A 84 -62.76 22.16 33.96
C GLY A 84 -61.68 21.17 33.56
N ASP A 85 -61.58 20.04 34.25
CA ASP A 85 -60.54 19.03 34.06
C ASP A 85 -60.94 17.90 33.10
N GLY A 86 -62.22 17.83 32.74
CA GLY A 86 -62.79 16.87 31.80
C GLY A 86 -63.51 15.69 32.43
N LEU A 87 -63.60 15.61 33.76
CA LEU A 87 -64.46 14.68 34.51
C LEU A 87 -65.80 15.38 34.84
N ASP A 88 -66.92 14.65 34.76
CA ASP A 88 -68.23 15.22 35.12
C ASP A 88 -68.39 15.18 36.66
N ASP A 89 -68.85 16.29 37.28
CA ASP A 89 -68.97 16.45 38.73
C ASP A 89 -69.78 15.30 39.37
N GLY A 90 -70.86 14.89 38.70
CA GLY A 90 -71.71 13.79 39.14
C GLY A 90 -71.08 12.41 39.07
N TRP A 91 -70.14 12.19 38.16
CA TRP A 91 -69.36 10.95 38.08
C TRP A 91 -68.29 10.90 39.17
N GLU A 92 -67.58 12.01 39.40
CA GLU A 92 -66.56 12.13 40.44
C GLU A 92 -67.15 11.86 41.83
N ILE A 93 -68.29 12.47 42.14
CA ILE A 93 -68.97 12.26 43.43
C ILE A 93 -69.48 10.82 43.58
N ALA A 94 -69.94 10.20 42.49
CA ALA A 94 -70.41 8.82 42.52
C ALA A 94 -69.28 7.83 42.84
N ASN A 95 -68.06 8.13 42.39
CA ASN A 95 -66.87 7.30 42.59
C ASN A 95 -66.00 7.73 43.77
N GLY A 96 -66.24 8.90 44.37
CA GLY A 96 -65.57 9.35 45.59
C GLY A 96 -64.41 10.34 45.39
N LEU A 97 -64.30 10.93 44.20
CA LEU A 97 -63.39 12.02 43.84
C LEU A 97 -63.97 13.39 44.23
N ASP A 98 -63.14 14.44 44.19
CA ASP A 98 -63.53 15.82 44.57
C ASP A 98 -63.74 16.70 43.32
N PRO A 99 -65.00 17.06 42.96
CA PRO A 99 -65.36 17.75 41.70
C PRO A 99 -64.98 19.25 41.66
N LEU A 100 -64.12 19.68 42.58
CA LEU A 100 -63.63 21.05 42.68
C LEU A 100 -62.10 21.11 42.61
N ASP A 101 -61.45 19.97 42.38
CA ASP A 101 -60.01 19.79 42.43
C ASP A 101 -59.48 19.07 41.20
N ASN A 102 -59.13 19.87 40.19
CA ASN A 102 -58.61 19.40 38.90
C ASN A 102 -57.23 18.70 38.91
N GLY A 103 -56.71 18.35 40.10
CA GLY A 103 -55.44 17.67 40.30
C GLY A 103 -54.18 18.47 39.97
N GLU A 104 -54.30 19.68 39.41
CA GLU A 104 -53.17 20.47 38.95
C GLU A 104 -52.74 21.51 40.00
N PRO A 105 -51.42 21.64 40.29
CA PRO A 105 -50.94 22.69 41.17
C PRO A 105 -51.21 24.08 40.56
N VAL A 106 -52.01 24.90 41.25
CA VAL A 106 -52.34 26.26 40.82
C VAL A 106 -51.06 27.10 40.64
N ASN A 107 -50.68 27.37 39.38
CA ASN A 107 -49.52 28.16 38.99
C ASN A 107 -49.77 29.68 39.15
N SER A 108 -50.06 30.11 40.38
CA SER A 108 -50.10 31.54 40.74
C SER A 108 -49.07 31.83 41.82
N GLU A 109 -48.08 32.66 41.49
CA GLU A 109 -47.04 33.15 42.40
C GLU A 109 -47.64 33.57 43.75
N ILE A 110 -47.32 32.83 44.82
CA ILE A 110 -47.57 33.27 46.19
C ILE A 110 -46.63 34.47 46.44
N PRO A 111 -47.12 35.70 46.64
CA PRO A 111 -46.27 36.79 47.06
C PRO A 111 -45.90 36.53 48.53
N PHE A 112 -44.61 36.30 48.76
CA PHE A 112 -44.00 36.21 50.08
C PHE A 112 -44.21 37.53 50.84
N GLU A 113 -45.33 37.69 51.57
CA GLU A 113 -45.41 38.66 52.67
C GLU A 113 -45.11 37.92 53.99
N GLU A 114 -44.24 38.55 54.79
CA GLU A 114 -43.63 38.03 56.02
C GLU A 114 -44.67 37.40 56.98
N PRO A 115 -44.32 36.33 57.71
CA PRO A 115 -45.24 35.76 58.69
C PRO A 115 -45.39 36.72 59.86
N ASP A 116 -46.55 37.38 59.93
CA ASP A 116 -46.94 38.11 61.14
C ASP A 116 -47.30 37.07 62.21
N ASN A 117 -46.65 37.22 63.37
CA ASN A 117 -46.86 36.34 64.51
C ASN A 117 -48.22 36.67 65.13
N GLU A 118 -49.23 35.81 64.97
CA GLU A 118 -50.34 35.78 65.94
C GLU A 118 -51.02 34.39 66.00
N GLU A 119 -51.42 34.06 67.23
CA GLU A 119 -51.78 32.73 67.74
C GLU A 119 -53.04 32.11 67.11
N GLU A 120 -52.91 30.82 66.77
CA GLU A 120 -53.86 29.71 67.04
C GLU A 120 -55.31 30.11 67.39
N THR A 121 -56.17 30.21 66.36
CA THR A 121 -57.59 29.83 66.44
C THR A 121 -57.99 29.14 65.14
N GLY A 122 -58.53 27.92 65.25
CA GLY A 122 -58.69 26.98 64.14
C GLY A 122 -59.82 27.25 63.15
N GLU A 123 -59.80 26.38 62.13
CA GLU A 123 -60.78 26.15 61.06
C GLU A 123 -60.95 27.28 60.04
N GLN A 124 -60.25 27.18 58.89
CA GLN A 124 -60.79 27.21 57.52
C GLN A 124 -59.67 27.34 56.46
N ASN A 125 -59.74 26.49 55.41
CA ASN A 125 -59.06 26.55 54.10
C ASN A 125 -57.53 26.36 54.00
N GLU A 126 -57.10 25.10 53.89
CA GLU A 126 -55.86 24.73 53.19
C GLU A 126 -56.19 23.57 52.22
N THR A 127 -56.78 23.88 51.06
CA THR A 127 -56.92 22.93 49.94
C THR A 127 -55.59 22.95 49.19
N PHE A 128 -54.74 21.95 49.47
CA PHE A 128 -53.67 21.61 48.55
C PHE A 128 -54.30 20.74 47.44
N PRO A 129 -54.09 21.04 46.15
CA PRO A 129 -54.61 20.21 45.07
C PRO A 129 -54.07 18.79 45.19
N ASN A 130 -54.96 17.81 45.20
CA ASN A 130 -54.62 16.39 45.25
C ASN A 130 -54.55 15.86 43.81
N PRO A 131 -53.35 15.48 43.32
CA PRO A 131 -53.20 15.00 41.94
C PRO A 131 -54.03 13.75 41.63
N ASP A 132 -54.41 12.97 42.65
CA ASP A 132 -55.25 11.78 42.49
C ASP A 132 -56.70 12.12 42.08
N ASN A 133 -57.17 13.37 42.26
CA ASN A 133 -58.55 13.75 41.89
C ASN A 133 -58.70 14.11 40.40
N GLY A 134 -57.64 14.59 39.76
CA GLY A 134 -57.70 15.03 38.36
C GLY A 134 -57.83 13.89 37.36
N PRO A 135 -57.98 14.18 36.06
CA PRO A 135 -58.20 13.18 35.00
C PRO A 135 -57.07 12.16 34.85
N PHE A 136 -55.85 12.54 35.23
CA PHE A 136 -54.65 11.69 35.20
C PHE A 136 -54.28 11.10 36.56
N GLY A 137 -55.15 11.27 37.57
CA GLY A 137 -54.98 10.66 38.88
C GLY A 137 -55.25 9.16 38.84
N ASP A 138 -54.62 8.44 39.76
CA ASP A 138 -54.77 6.99 40.00
C ASP A 138 -54.87 6.77 41.52
N PRO A 139 -56.07 6.94 42.11
CA PRO A 139 -56.26 6.95 43.56
C PRO A 139 -56.03 5.59 44.23
N ASP A 140 -56.37 4.49 43.56
CA ASP A 140 -56.26 3.13 44.09
C ASP A 140 -55.01 2.37 43.62
N ARG A 141 -54.25 2.97 42.70
CA ARG A 141 -52.93 2.53 42.23
C ARG A 141 -52.96 1.20 41.51
N ASP A 142 -54.00 1.00 40.72
CA ASP A 142 -54.10 -0.15 39.82
C ASP A 142 -53.49 0.13 38.43
N GLY A 143 -53.14 1.39 38.16
CA GLY A 143 -52.50 1.85 36.94
C GLY A 143 -53.46 2.37 35.87
N LEU A 144 -54.77 2.39 36.11
CA LEU A 144 -55.72 3.12 35.28
C LEU A 144 -55.87 4.57 35.77
N THR A 145 -55.96 5.50 34.84
CA THR A 145 -56.32 6.88 35.19
C THR A 145 -57.83 7.01 35.39
N ASN A 146 -58.25 7.98 36.20
CA ASN A 146 -59.66 8.31 36.41
C ASN A 146 -60.44 8.42 35.07
N THR A 147 -59.84 8.98 34.02
CA THR A 147 -60.50 9.06 32.69
C THR A 147 -60.65 7.71 31.99
N GLU A 148 -59.69 6.80 32.13
CA GLU A 148 -59.75 5.46 31.55
C GLU A 148 -60.79 4.60 32.27
N GLU A 149 -60.85 4.70 33.59
CA GLU A 149 -61.85 4.01 34.41
C GLU A 149 -63.27 4.52 34.13
N MET A 150 -63.44 5.82 33.89
CA MET A 150 -64.71 6.36 33.42
C MET A 150 -65.18 5.71 32.11
N LEU A 151 -64.25 5.43 31.19
CA LEU A 151 -64.55 4.79 29.90
C LEU A 151 -64.85 3.29 30.04
N LEU A 152 -64.14 2.60 30.93
CA LEU A 152 -64.32 1.18 31.23
C LEU A 152 -65.55 0.93 32.13
N GLY A 153 -65.97 1.94 32.90
CA GLY A 153 -67.06 1.86 33.88
C GLY A 153 -66.65 1.25 35.21
N THR A 154 -65.35 1.17 35.47
CA THR A 154 -64.71 0.70 36.72
C THR A 154 -64.70 1.82 37.75
N ASN A 155 -64.28 1.52 38.98
CA ASN A 155 -64.34 2.45 40.10
C ASN A 155 -62.95 2.92 40.53
N PRO A 156 -62.63 4.22 40.37
CA PRO A 156 -61.33 4.83 40.69
C PRO A 156 -60.77 4.72 42.10
N ASN A 157 -61.55 4.19 43.02
CA ASN A 157 -61.10 3.98 44.39
C ASN A 157 -61.05 2.50 44.77
N LEU A 158 -61.28 1.60 43.81
CA LEU A 158 -61.28 0.15 43.96
C LEU A 158 -60.48 -0.50 42.84
N ARG A 159 -59.24 -0.90 43.18
CA ARG A 159 -58.34 -1.69 42.32
C ARG A 159 -58.96 -2.95 41.66
N ASP A 160 -60.06 -3.46 42.19
CA ASP A 160 -60.79 -4.63 41.71
C ASP A 160 -62.30 -4.32 41.86
N THR A 161 -62.94 -3.91 40.76
CA THR A 161 -64.32 -3.40 40.78
C THR A 161 -65.35 -4.51 40.99
N ASP A 162 -65.12 -5.71 40.45
CA ASP A 162 -66.07 -6.82 40.50
C ASP A 162 -65.79 -7.85 41.61
N GLY A 163 -64.64 -7.71 42.27
CA GLY A 163 -64.24 -8.36 43.50
C GLY A 163 -63.72 -9.78 43.32
N ASP A 164 -63.22 -10.12 42.14
CA ASP A 164 -62.84 -11.46 41.74
C ASP A 164 -61.37 -11.82 42.02
N GLY A 165 -60.58 -10.80 42.40
CA GLY A 165 -59.19 -10.91 42.80
C GLY A 165 -58.18 -10.48 41.73
N LEU A 166 -58.62 -10.10 40.53
CA LEU A 166 -57.80 -9.47 39.50
C LEU A 166 -57.99 -7.94 39.53
N ASN A 167 -57.03 -7.19 38.98
CA ASN A 167 -57.15 -5.73 38.93
C ASN A 167 -57.81 -5.26 37.62
N ASP A 168 -58.46 -4.10 37.68
CA ASP A 168 -59.27 -3.62 36.57
C ASP A 168 -58.43 -3.30 35.31
N ARG A 169 -57.20 -2.78 35.50
CA ARG A 169 -56.23 -2.51 34.42
C ARG A 169 -55.93 -3.77 33.60
N TRP A 170 -55.45 -4.80 34.27
CA TRP A 170 -54.94 -6.03 33.67
C TRP A 170 -56.04 -6.79 32.93
N GLU A 171 -57.24 -6.85 33.50
CA GLU A 171 -58.39 -7.46 32.83
C GLU A 171 -58.82 -6.71 31.57
N SER A 172 -58.78 -5.37 31.60
CA SER A 172 -59.13 -4.55 30.44
C SER A 172 -58.16 -4.71 29.26
N GLU A 173 -56.91 -5.05 29.54
CA GLU A 173 -55.84 -5.22 28.55
C GLU A 173 -55.93 -6.59 27.85
N TYR A 174 -56.19 -7.66 28.60
CA TYR A 174 -56.15 -9.04 28.11
C TYR A 174 -57.51 -9.70 27.86
N THR A 175 -58.60 -8.92 27.82
CA THR A 175 -59.98 -9.41 27.64
C THR A 175 -60.10 -10.42 26.48
N PHE A 176 -60.62 -11.62 26.76
CA PHE A 176 -60.70 -12.73 25.81
C PHE A 176 -62.09 -13.35 25.73
N VAL A 177 -62.59 -13.65 24.53
CA VAL A 177 -63.95 -14.19 24.34
C VAL A 177 -63.94 -15.66 23.94
N VAL A 178 -64.58 -16.50 24.76
CA VAL A 178 -64.71 -17.95 24.55
C VAL A 178 -66.13 -18.34 24.15
N GLU A 179 -66.29 -19.04 23.02
CA GLU A 179 -67.57 -19.62 22.61
C GLU A 179 -67.89 -20.89 23.43
N THR A 180 -68.87 -20.81 24.34
CA THR A 180 -69.35 -21.99 25.09
C THR A 180 -70.69 -22.50 24.56
N PRO A 181 -71.08 -23.77 24.82
CA PRO A 181 -72.42 -24.28 24.49
C PRO A 181 -73.59 -23.52 25.14
N SER A 182 -73.31 -22.66 26.13
CA SER A 182 -74.29 -21.84 26.85
C SER A 182 -74.38 -20.40 26.33
N GLY A 183 -73.47 -19.99 25.44
CA GLY A 183 -73.31 -18.61 24.93
C GLY A 183 -71.84 -18.20 24.90
N ASP A 184 -71.55 -17.05 24.31
CA ASP A 184 -70.21 -16.44 24.34
C ASP A 184 -69.98 -15.90 25.75
N VAL A 185 -68.87 -16.29 26.36
CA VAL A 185 -68.42 -15.81 27.68
C VAL A 185 -67.19 -14.94 27.44
N THR A 186 -67.23 -13.71 27.92
CA THR A 186 -66.08 -12.80 27.93
C THR A 186 -65.35 -13.04 29.23
N LEU A 187 -64.15 -13.58 29.15
CA LEU A 187 -63.23 -13.78 30.28
C LEU A 187 -62.33 -12.55 30.43
N LEU A 188 -61.81 -12.35 31.64
CA LEU A 188 -61.02 -11.18 32.05
C LEU A 188 -61.77 -9.88 31.76
N ASN A 189 -62.89 -9.69 32.44
CA ASN A 189 -63.76 -8.54 32.23
C ASN A 189 -63.90 -7.80 33.56
N PRO A 190 -63.42 -6.54 33.69
CA PRO A 190 -63.29 -5.83 34.97
C PRO A 190 -64.63 -5.47 35.65
N LEU A 191 -65.76 -5.88 35.06
CA LEU A 191 -67.10 -5.64 35.58
C LEU A 191 -67.87 -6.95 35.89
N ASP A 192 -67.32 -8.12 35.55
CA ASP A 192 -67.94 -9.43 35.78
C ASP A 192 -66.91 -10.56 35.86
N GLY A 193 -66.42 -10.87 37.07
CA GLY A 193 -65.45 -11.93 37.37
C GLY A 193 -65.95 -13.37 37.24
N ASN A 194 -66.94 -13.60 36.36
CA ASN A 194 -67.41 -14.91 35.90
C ASN A 194 -67.49 -16.01 36.97
N TRP A 195 -68.08 -15.70 38.11
CA TRP A 195 -68.16 -16.60 39.26
C TRP A 195 -68.83 -17.95 38.92
N ASP A 196 -68.12 -19.06 39.18
CA ASP A 196 -68.59 -20.43 38.93
C ASP A 196 -69.05 -20.66 37.46
N CYS A 197 -68.30 -20.13 36.49
CA CYS A 197 -68.63 -20.23 35.06
C CYS A 197 -68.62 -21.68 34.53
N TYR A 198 -69.15 -21.85 33.31
CA TYR A 198 -69.30 -23.15 32.65
C TYR A 198 -67.98 -23.90 32.39
N LEU A 199 -66.85 -23.17 32.29
CA LEU A 199 -65.53 -23.74 32.01
C LEU A 199 -64.95 -24.48 33.23
N LEU A 200 -65.33 -24.10 34.45
CA LEU A 200 -64.94 -24.79 35.69
C LEU A 200 -65.76 -26.06 35.95
N THR A 201 -65.51 -27.09 35.15
CA THR A 201 -66.07 -28.44 35.38
C THR A 201 -65.52 -29.08 36.66
N ASN A 202 -66.19 -30.11 37.20
CA ASN A 202 -65.69 -30.79 38.40
C ASN A 202 -64.33 -31.47 38.16
N GLU A 203 -64.05 -31.84 36.92
CA GLU A 203 -62.76 -32.39 36.50
C GLU A 203 -61.67 -31.31 36.53
N VAL A 204 -61.93 -30.13 35.94
CA VAL A 204 -61.01 -28.99 35.95
C VAL A 204 -60.75 -28.52 37.38
N LYS A 205 -61.79 -28.32 38.20
CA LYS A 205 -61.62 -27.94 39.61
C LYS A 205 -60.72 -28.90 40.40
N ALA A 206 -60.83 -30.21 40.13
CA ALA A 206 -59.98 -31.21 40.80
C ALA A 206 -58.53 -31.23 40.30
N GLU A 207 -58.31 -30.82 39.05
CA GLU A 207 -56.98 -30.61 38.48
C GLU A 207 -56.32 -29.37 39.11
N ILE A 208 -57.07 -28.26 39.19
CA ILE A 208 -56.62 -27.02 39.83
C ILE A 208 -56.30 -27.25 41.31
N GLU A 209 -57.19 -27.89 42.07
CA GLU A 209 -56.98 -28.18 43.50
C GLU A 209 -55.73 -29.06 43.74
N ASN A 210 -55.37 -29.91 42.77
CA ASN A 210 -54.17 -30.73 42.84
C ASN A 210 -52.89 -29.97 42.48
N ASP A 211 -53.01 -28.88 41.73
CA ASP A 211 -51.92 -28.05 41.23
C ASP A 211 -51.51 -26.98 42.26
N ILE A 212 -52.43 -26.08 42.64
CA ILE A 212 -52.17 -25.01 43.63
C ILE A 212 -52.30 -25.49 45.09
N GLY A 213 -52.93 -26.65 45.31
CA GLY A 213 -53.18 -27.22 46.62
C GLY A 213 -54.48 -26.74 47.27
N SER A 214 -55.02 -27.58 48.16
CA SER A 214 -56.36 -27.38 48.75
C SER A 214 -56.51 -26.12 49.61
N THR A 215 -55.40 -25.60 50.17
CA THR A 215 -55.43 -24.40 51.02
C THR A 215 -55.58 -23.15 50.17
N GLU A 216 -54.75 -23.01 49.13
CA GLU A 216 -54.78 -21.88 48.20
C GLU A 216 -56.10 -21.83 47.44
N TRP A 217 -56.58 -23.00 47.00
CA TRP A 217 -57.88 -23.12 46.34
C TRP A 217 -59.04 -22.61 47.22
N GLU A 218 -59.05 -22.93 48.53
CA GLU A 218 -60.08 -22.43 49.44
C GLU A 218 -59.96 -20.91 49.71
N GLU A 219 -58.76 -20.33 49.62
CA GLU A 219 -58.49 -18.91 49.85
C GLU A 219 -58.89 -18.03 48.65
N LEU A 220 -58.74 -18.54 47.42
CA LEU A 220 -59.23 -17.91 46.18
C LEU A 220 -60.76 -18.00 46.00
N GLY A 221 -61.46 -18.64 46.96
CA GLY A 221 -62.91 -18.80 46.94
C GLY A 221 -63.65 -17.71 47.72
N GLY A 222 -64.59 -17.03 47.07
CA GLY A 222 -65.44 -16.00 47.67
C GLY A 222 -66.81 -16.49 48.18
N GLN A 223 -67.68 -15.54 48.55
CA GLN A 223 -69.08 -15.84 48.88
C GLN A 223 -69.88 -16.39 47.68
N PHE A 224 -69.41 -16.12 46.45
CA PHE A 224 -70.10 -16.40 45.20
C PHE A 224 -69.56 -17.62 44.42
N GLY A 225 -68.44 -18.21 44.86
CA GLY A 225 -67.79 -19.34 44.19
C GLY A 225 -66.30 -19.09 44.00
N HIS A 226 -65.71 -19.70 42.98
CA HIS A 226 -64.38 -19.34 42.47
C HIS A 226 -64.58 -18.59 41.15
N SER A 227 -63.88 -17.47 40.97
CA SER A 227 -63.84 -16.76 39.68
C SER A 227 -63.20 -17.67 38.62
N CYS A 228 -63.78 -17.70 37.42
CA CYS A 228 -63.11 -18.33 36.29
C CYS A 228 -61.97 -17.48 35.76
N ASP A 229 -62.08 -16.17 35.86
CA ASP A 229 -61.11 -15.22 35.33
C ASP A 229 -59.82 -15.31 36.15
N ALA A 230 -59.90 -15.41 37.48
CA ALA A 230 -58.71 -15.53 38.31
C ALA A 230 -57.98 -16.90 38.22
N VAL A 231 -58.71 -18.01 38.04
CA VAL A 231 -58.14 -19.37 38.27
C VAL A 231 -57.87 -20.19 37.02
N LEU A 232 -58.37 -19.77 35.86
CA LEU A 232 -58.05 -20.43 34.59
C LEU A 232 -56.62 -20.12 34.16
N ASP A 233 -56.13 -20.95 33.26
CA ASP A 233 -54.84 -20.85 32.57
C ASP A 233 -55.22 -20.77 31.09
N LEU A 234 -54.95 -19.61 30.47
CA LEU A 234 -55.51 -19.20 29.17
C LEU A 234 -54.53 -19.33 28.00
N GLU A 235 -53.27 -19.64 28.29
CA GLU A 235 -52.17 -19.68 27.32
C GLU A 235 -52.41 -20.62 26.14
N GLN A 236 -51.83 -20.27 25.00
CA GLN A 236 -51.90 -21.05 23.76
C GLN A 236 -50.49 -21.30 23.20
N PRO A 237 -50.18 -22.52 22.70
CA PRO A 237 -51.10 -23.58 22.28
C PRO A 237 -51.41 -24.66 23.33
N GLN A 238 -50.73 -24.66 24.49
CA GLN A 238 -51.03 -25.54 25.63
C GLN A 238 -50.92 -24.73 26.93
N PRO A 239 -51.83 -24.94 27.90
CA PRO A 239 -51.74 -24.32 29.22
C PRO A 239 -50.45 -24.78 29.90
N ASP A 240 -49.61 -23.85 30.37
CA ASP A 240 -48.29 -24.15 30.92
C ASP A 240 -48.23 -24.28 32.44
N SER A 241 -49.40 -24.20 33.10
CA SER A 241 -49.65 -24.21 34.55
C SER A 241 -49.43 -22.88 35.29
N LEU A 242 -49.08 -21.80 34.60
CA LEU A 242 -49.25 -20.45 35.11
C LEU A 242 -50.74 -20.06 35.03
N ARG A 243 -51.23 -19.35 36.03
CA ARG A 243 -52.66 -19.03 36.16
C ARG A 243 -52.81 -17.53 36.23
N ASN A 244 -53.93 -17.02 35.74
CA ASN A 244 -54.19 -15.59 35.62
C ASN A 244 -53.92 -14.78 36.91
N TYR A 245 -54.28 -15.28 38.10
CA TYR A 245 -53.98 -14.58 39.37
C TYR A 245 -52.48 -14.49 39.73
N VAL A 246 -51.65 -15.32 39.12
CA VAL A 246 -50.19 -15.29 39.24
C VAL A 246 -49.61 -14.38 38.17
N GLU A 247 -50.17 -14.38 36.97
CA GLU A 247 -49.76 -13.53 35.84
C GLU A 247 -50.03 -12.06 36.11
N GLU A 248 -51.24 -11.71 36.60
CA GLU A 248 -51.58 -10.33 37.03
C GLU A 248 -50.59 -9.78 38.05
N ARG A 249 -50.08 -10.64 38.93
CA ARG A 249 -49.16 -10.20 39.98
C ARG A 249 -47.82 -9.73 39.40
N TYR A 250 -47.40 -10.31 38.29
CA TYR A 250 -46.14 -9.99 37.62
C TYR A 250 -46.35 -9.16 36.34
N ASP A 251 -47.58 -8.69 36.10
CA ASP A 251 -47.99 -7.93 34.90
C ASP A 251 -47.72 -8.67 33.57
N THR A 252 -47.78 -10.01 33.58
CA THR A 252 -47.51 -10.84 32.39
C THR A 252 -48.76 -11.07 31.52
N ASN A 253 -48.55 -11.44 30.25
CA ASN A 253 -49.59 -11.66 29.26
C ASN A 253 -50.12 -13.11 29.32
N PRO A 254 -51.40 -13.33 29.72
CA PRO A 254 -51.97 -14.65 29.94
C PRO A 254 -52.22 -15.49 28.67
N LEU A 255 -51.85 -14.96 27.50
CA LEU A 255 -52.05 -15.60 26.19
C LEU A 255 -50.73 -16.03 25.54
N GLU A 256 -49.59 -15.56 26.05
CA GLU A 256 -48.25 -15.79 25.51
C GLU A 256 -47.41 -16.56 26.54
N GLU A 257 -46.45 -17.35 26.07
CA GLU A 257 -45.61 -18.19 26.94
C GLU A 257 -44.37 -17.43 27.48
N ASP A 258 -44.00 -16.36 26.80
CA ASP A 258 -42.87 -15.45 27.05
C ASP A 258 -43.42 -14.04 26.81
N SER A 259 -43.75 -13.35 27.90
CA SER A 259 -44.56 -12.13 27.88
C SER A 259 -43.77 -10.87 27.56
N ASP A 260 -42.52 -10.81 28.01
CA ASP A 260 -41.62 -9.68 27.83
C ASP A 260 -40.66 -9.88 26.64
N GLY A 261 -40.59 -11.10 26.10
CA GLY A 261 -39.86 -11.45 24.89
C GLY A 261 -38.36 -11.59 25.10
N ASP A 262 -37.93 -11.89 26.33
CA ASP A 262 -36.54 -11.88 26.76
C ASP A 262 -35.76 -13.17 26.41
N LEU A 263 -36.43 -14.19 25.82
CA LEU A 263 -35.95 -15.54 25.48
C LEU A 263 -36.19 -16.62 26.57
N ILE A 264 -36.81 -16.30 27.69
CA ILE A 264 -37.28 -17.21 28.73
C ILE A 264 -38.81 -17.19 28.78
N ALA A 265 -39.42 -18.34 29.09
CA ALA A 265 -40.86 -18.37 29.35
C ALA A 265 -41.17 -18.01 30.80
N ASP A 266 -42.24 -17.26 31.04
CA ASP A 266 -42.65 -16.71 32.34
C ASP A 266 -42.62 -17.77 33.48
N ARG A 267 -43.10 -18.98 33.18
CA ARG A 267 -43.14 -20.10 34.15
C ARG A 267 -41.76 -20.54 34.64
N TYR A 268 -40.70 -20.36 33.83
CA TYR A 268 -39.34 -20.77 34.17
C TYR A 268 -38.62 -19.74 35.03
N GLU A 269 -38.99 -18.47 34.90
CA GLU A 269 -38.44 -17.38 35.69
C GLU A 269 -38.90 -17.45 37.14
N ILE A 270 -40.19 -17.72 37.36
CA ILE A 270 -40.74 -17.89 38.71
C ILE A 270 -40.41 -19.25 39.34
N ALA A 271 -39.78 -20.16 38.60
CA ALA A 271 -39.46 -21.50 39.07
C ALA A 271 -38.31 -21.48 40.08
N PHE A 272 -38.31 -22.46 41.01
CA PHE A 272 -37.25 -22.61 42.01
C PHE A 272 -36.53 -23.95 41.86
N GLY A 273 -35.21 -23.93 41.66
CA GLY A 273 -34.37 -25.12 41.56
C GLY A 273 -34.06 -25.50 40.11
N VAL A 274 -33.88 -26.80 39.85
CA VAL A 274 -33.50 -27.28 38.51
C VAL A 274 -34.74 -27.44 37.62
N ILE A 275 -34.73 -26.79 36.47
CA ILE A 275 -35.76 -26.83 35.43
C ILE A 275 -35.29 -27.64 34.22
N GLU A 276 -36.23 -28.16 33.42
CA GLU A 276 -35.96 -28.86 32.16
C GLU A 276 -36.44 -28.00 30.99
N LEU A 277 -35.48 -27.52 30.18
CA LEU A 277 -35.71 -26.62 29.07
C LEU A 277 -35.72 -27.37 27.73
N GLY A 278 -36.76 -27.15 26.93
CA GLY A 278 -36.87 -27.64 25.54
C GLY A 278 -36.40 -26.64 24.48
N VAL A 279 -36.28 -25.36 24.86
CA VAL A 279 -35.72 -24.24 24.10
C VAL A 279 -34.72 -23.54 25.01
N HIS A 280 -33.58 -23.14 24.47
CA HIS A 280 -32.54 -22.40 25.19
C HIS A 280 -31.91 -21.43 24.19
N CYS A 281 -31.89 -20.13 24.52
CA CYS A 281 -31.35 -19.06 23.67
C CYS A 281 -32.09 -18.91 22.34
N GLY A 282 -33.42 -18.98 22.40
CA GLY A 282 -34.28 -18.96 21.20
C GLY A 282 -34.20 -20.22 20.34
N VAL A 283 -33.26 -21.15 20.58
CA VAL A 283 -33.04 -22.34 19.75
C VAL A 283 -33.62 -23.61 20.40
N PRO A 284 -34.41 -24.41 19.66
CA PRO A 284 -34.93 -25.68 20.18
C PRO A 284 -33.80 -26.70 20.36
N VAL A 285 -33.66 -27.22 21.58
CA VAL A 285 -32.61 -28.17 21.92
C VAL A 285 -33.03 -29.62 21.65
N PHE A 286 -32.09 -30.47 21.22
CA PHE A 286 -32.36 -31.89 21.00
C PHE A 286 -32.55 -32.65 22.33
N GLY A 287 -33.75 -32.61 22.89
CA GLY A 287 -34.12 -33.28 24.14
C GLY A 287 -34.62 -32.29 25.19
N THR A 288 -34.09 -32.37 26.40
CA THR A 288 -34.24 -31.34 27.44
C THR A 288 -32.87 -31.08 28.08
N ILE A 289 -32.55 -29.81 28.34
CA ILE A 289 -31.37 -29.40 29.12
C ILE A 289 -31.83 -29.14 30.56
N SER A 290 -31.05 -29.59 31.54
CA SER A 290 -31.32 -29.34 32.96
C SER A 290 -30.44 -28.21 33.49
N LEU A 291 -31.01 -27.02 33.68
CA LEU A 291 -30.36 -25.84 34.25
C LEU A 291 -31.06 -25.41 35.54
N SER A 292 -30.40 -24.61 36.38
CA SER A 292 -31.08 -23.96 37.51
C SER A 292 -31.93 -22.82 36.97
N ALA A 293 -33.13 -22.59 37.52
CA ALA A 293 -33.95 -21.44 37.15
C ALA A 293 -33.21 -20.12 37.44
N PRO A 294 -33.41 -19.07 36.62
CA PRO A 294 -32.58 -17.85 36.55
C PRO A 294 -32.38 -17.16 37.92
N TYR A 295 -33.46 -16.99 38.68
CA TYR A 295 -33.44 -16.28 39.96
C TYR A 295 -33.38 -17.18 41.20
N THR A 296 -33.08 -18.48 41.05
CA THR A 296 -33.06 -19.46 42.17
C THR A 296 -32.18 -19.00 43.35
N GLU A 297 -31.09 -18.29 43.08
CA GLU A 297 -30.14 -17.83 44.09
C GLU A 297 -30.64 -16.63 44.92
N LEU A 298 -31.60 -15.88 44.38
CA LEU A 298 -32.19 -14.69 45.02
C LEU A 298 -33.37 -15.07 45.93
N MET A 299 -33.93 -16.26 45.73
CA MET A 299 -34.98 -16.84 46.56
C MET A 299 -34.43 -17.55 47.81
N SER A 300 -35.00 -17.31 49.00
CA SER A 300 -34.59 -18.01 50.23
C SER A 300 -35.12 -19.45 50.34
N GLY A 301 -36.02 -19.85 49.43
CA GLY A 301 -36.57 -21.19 49.28
C GLY A 301 -37.76 -21.24 48.35
N HIS A 302 -38.25 -22.45 48.06
CA HIS A 302 -39.44 -22.66 47.22
C HIS A 302 -40.66 -21.90 47.77
N GLY A 303 -41.22 -20.99 46.96
CA GLY A 303 -42.35 -20.14 47.30
C GLY A 303 -42.00 -18.80 47.95
N ASP A 304 -40.73 -18.44 48.07
CA ASP A 304 -40.31 -17.08 48.43
C ASP A 304 -40.42 -16.15 47.22
N ARG A 305 -41.35 -15.19 47.30
CA ARG A 305 -41.66 -14.24 46.22
C ARG A 305 -41.27 -12.80 46.56
N THR A 306 -40.57 -12.59 47.69
CA THR A 306 -40.28 -11.24 48.20
C THR A 306 -39.29 -10.45 47.36
N TRP A 307 -38.55 -11.13 46.48
CA TRP A 307 -37.61 -10.48 45.57
C TRP A 307 -38.31 -9.96 44.30
N PHE A 308 -39.23 -10.74 43.71
CA PHE A 308 -40.07 -10.33 42.58
C PHE A 308 -41.09 -9.22 42.90
N GLU A 309 -41.21 -8.78 44.16
CA GLU A 309 -42.02 -7.60 44.55
C GLU A 309 -41.19 -6.31 44.61
N GLN A 310 -39.92 -6.38 44.20
CA GLN A 310 -39.00 -5.25 44.11
C GLN A 310 -38.93 -4.78 42.65
N ASP A 311 -38.42 -3.57 42.50
CA ASP A 311 -38.16 -2.88 41.24
C ASP A 311 -36.71 -2.40 41.36
N MET A 312 -35.80 -3.09 40.68
CA MET A 312 -34.36 -2.96 40.90
C MET A 312 -33.75 -1.80 40.11
N ASP A 313 -34.22 -1.56 38.90
CA ASP A 313 -33.76 -0.49 38.01
C ASP A 313 -34.62 0.80 38.12
N ASN A 314 -35.79 0.73 38.77
CA ASN A 314 -36.79 1.79 38.95
C ASN A 314 -37.46 2.24 37.64
N ASP A 315 -37.68 1.33 36.70
CA ASP A 315 -38.45 1.59 35.48
C ASP A 315 -39.98 1.51 35.69
N GLY A 316 -40.41 1.01 36.85
CA GLY A 316 -41.81 0.85 37.24
C GLY A 316 -42.38 -0.54 37.02
N ARG A 317 -41.57 -1.48 36.52
CA ARG A 317 -41.88 -2.91 36.43
C ARG A 317 -41.31 -3.64 37.65
N LEU A 318 -41.86 -4.80 37.92
CA LEU A 318 -41.39 -5.65 39.00
C LEU A 318 -40.42 -6.68 38.43
N ASN A 319 -39.32 -6.94 39.14
CA ASN A 319 -38.33 -7.92 38.72
C ASN A 319 -38.96 -9.26 38.30
N GLY A 320 -38.39 -9.91 37.28
CA GLY A 320 -38.83 -11.22 36.77
C GLY A 320 -39.67 -11.11 35.49
N PRO A 321 -40.71 -11.94 35.32
CA PRO A 321 -41.25 -12.29 33.98
C PRO A 321 -42.01 -11.19 33.23
N GLY A 322 -42.26 -10.05 33.86
CA GLY A 322 -42.84 -8.88 33.20
C GLY A 322 -41.79 -7.83 32.82
N ASP A 323 -40.54 -8.07 33.19
CA ASP A 323 -39.44 -7.14 33.12
C ASP A 323 -38.25 -7.76 32.38
N TRP A 324 -38.15 -7.39 31.10
CA TRP A 324 -37.19 -7.97 30.17
C TRP A 324 -35.71 -7.71 30.53
N ASP A 325 -35.41 -6.71 31.38
CA ASP A 325 -34.05 -6.31 31.81
C ASP A 325 -34.12 -5.91 33.30
N THR A 326 -34.11 -6.90 34.19
CA THR A 326 -34.40 -6.71 35.62
C THR A 326 -33.44 -5.73 36.31
N ASP A 327 -32.20 -5.60 35.83
CA ASP A 327 -31.21 -4.73 36.46
C ASP A 327 -30.85 -3.47 35.67
N GLY A 328 -31.44 -3.31 34.48
CA GLY A 328 -31.43 -2.10 33.67
C GLY A 328 -30.08 -1.82 33.02
N ASP A 329 -29.31 -2.85 32.67
CA ASP A 329 -27.98 -2.71 32.06
C ASP A 329 -27.97 -2.77 30.53
N GLY A 330 -29.13 -3.04 29.93
CA GLY A 330 -29.37 -3.06 28.49
C GLY A 330 -29.30 -4.46 27.88
N MET A 331 -28.99 -5.50 28.66
CA MET A 331 -29.06 -6.90 28.23
C MET A 331 -30.39 -7.52 28.71
N PRO A 332 -31.07 -8.32 27.86
CA PRO A 332 -32.24 -9.06 28.33
C PRO A 332 -31.87 -10.15 29.34
N ASP A 333 -32.74 -10.37 30.32
CA ASP A 333 -32.58 -11.39 31.36
C ASP A 333 -32.38 -12.80 30.76
N GLY A 334 -33.06 -13.11 29.66
CA GLY A 334 -32.90 -14.37 28.93
C GLY A 334 -31.60 -14.51 28.15
N PHE A 335 -31.03 -13.42 27.64
CA PHE A 335 -29.68 -13.43 27.05
C PHE A 335 -28.63 -13.71 28.13
N GLU A 336 -28.76 -13.06 29.28
CA GLU A 336 -27.88 -13.30 30.42
C GLU A 336 -28.05 -14.72 30.98
N TYR A 337 -29.27 -15.23 31.02
CA TYR A 337 -29.54 -16.60 31.44
C TYR A 337 -28.91 -17.62 30.49
N CYS A 338 -28.88 -17.30 29.20
CA CYS A 338 -28.24 -18.11 28.17
C CYS A 338 -26.76 -18.31 28.40
N TYR A 339 -26.05 -17.24 28.75
CA TYR A 339 -24.63 -17.26 29.06
C TYR A 339 -24.36 -17.18 30.56
N ALA A 340 -25.33 -17.64 31.38
CA ALA A 340 -25.25 -17.52 32.84
C ALA A 340 -24.10 -18.31 33.47
N THR A 341 -23.60 -19.36 32.81
CA THR A 341 -22.52 -20.18 33.37
C THR A 341 -21.36 -20.35 32.42
N ASP A 342 -20.15 -20.11 32.92
CA ASP A 342 -18.92 -20.35 32.18
C ASP A 342 -18.61 -21.85 32.01
N SER A 343 -17.55 -22.15 31.26
CA SER A 343 -17.07 -23.52 31.02
C SER A 343 -16.66 -24.30 32.29
N ASP A 344 -16.41 -23.59 33.40
CA ASP A 344 -16.11 -24.15 34.73
C ASP A 344 -17.37 -24.29 35.62
N GLY A 345 -18.52 -23.85 35.12
CA GLY A 345 -19.82 -23.87 35.80
C GLY A 345 -19.98 -22.77 36.87
N ALA A 346 -19.18 -21.71 36.81
CA ALA A 346 -19.34 -20.51 37.63
C ALA A 346 -20.26 -19.51 36.93
N ARG A 347 -20.96 -18.67 37.72
CA ARG A 347 -21.89 -17.68 37.18
C ARG A 347 -21.11 -16.59 36.44
N PHE A 348 -21.45 -16.36 35.17
CA PHE A 348 -20.80 -15.38 34.29
C PHE A 348 -21.69 -14.15 34.12
N LEU A 349 -22.78 -14.25 33.33
CA LEU A 349 -23.83 -13.22 33.28
C LEU A 349 -24.88 -13.47 34.37
N ASN A 350 -25.54 -12.40 34.81
CA ASN A 350 -26.49 -12.46 35.89
C ASN A 350 -27.56 -11.36 35.76
N PRO A 351 -28.84 -11.77 35.54
CA PRO A 351 -30.08 -10.94 35.53
C PRO A 351 -30.39 -10.06 36.75
N ALA A 352 -29.42 -9.82 37.62
CA ALA A 352 -29.57 -9.04 38.85
C ALA A 352 -28.25 -8.36 39.23
N ASN A 353 -27.31 -8.22 38.30
CA ASN A 353 -26.05 -7.54 38.45
C ASN A 353 -25.62 -6.76 37.19
N ALA A 354 -26.13 -5.53 37.06
CA ALA A 354 -25.81 -4.55 36.01
C ALA A 354 -24.33 -4.19 35.72
N THR A 355 -23.35 -4.83 36.39
CA THR A 355 -21.91 -4.59 36.18
C THR A 355 -21.25 -5.59 35.24
N ASP A 356 -21.91 -6.70 34.91
CA ASP A 356 -21.37 -7.69 33.99
C ASP A 356 -21.65 -7.37 32.50
N ALA A 357 -22.56 -6.46 32.12
CA ALA A 357 -22.67 -5.94 30.73
C ALA A 357 -21.37 -5.43 30.10
N TYR A 358 -20.54 -4.71 30.86
CA TYR A 358 -19.41 -3.95 30.30
C TYR A 358 -18.11 -4.77 30.15
N GLY A 359 -18.14 -6.06 30.43
CA GLY A 359 -16.99 -6.94 30.26
C GLY A 359 -16.83 -7.39 28.81
N ASP A 360 -15.60 -7.52 28.34
CA ASP A 360 -15.21 -8.23 27.11
C ASP A 360 -14.34 -9.40 27.57
N THR A 361 -14.91 -10.61 27.54
CA THR A 361 -14.34 -11.78 28.24
C THR A 361 -13.50 -12.67 27.34
N ASP A 362 -13.88 -12.75 26.09
CA ASP A 362 -13.19 -13.48 25.03
C ASP A 362 -12.23 -12.58 24.22
N GLU A 363 -12.17 -11.28 24.52
CA GLU A 363 -11.21 -10.30 23.99
C GLU A 363 -11.32 -10.12 22.47
N ASP A 364 -12.53 -10.19 21.94
CA ASP A 364 -12.82 -10.13 20.50
C ASP A 364 -13.14 -8.71 20.00
N GLY A 365 -13.34 -7.76 20.93
CA GLY A 365 -13.63 -6.36 20.66
C GLY A 365 -15.08 -5.93 20.88
N LEU A 366 -15.98 -6.86 21.21
CA LEU A 366 -17.33 -6.55 21.70
C LEU A 366 -17.41 -6.80 23.21
N ASN A 367 -18.09 -5.90 23.91
CA ASN A 367 -18.52 -6.21 25.28
C ASN A 367 -19.82 -7.03 25.26
N ASN A 368 -20.17 -7.63 26.40
CA ASN A 368 -21.32 -8.52 26.51
C ASN A 368 -22.65 -7.89 26.05
N VAL A 369 -22.86 -6.58 26.24
CA VAL A 369 -24.06 -5.90 25.74
C VAL A 369 -23.98 -5.65 24.23
N GLU A 370 -22.82 -5.24 23.70
CA GLU A 370 -22.60 -5.04 22.25
C GLU A 370 -22.82 -6.34 21.45
N GLU A 371 -22.54 -7.50 22.04
CA GLU A 371 -22.82 -8.81 21.43
C GLU A 371 -24.32 -9.10 21.28
N TYR A 372 -25.12 -8.68 22.26
CA TYR A 372 -26.57 -8.71 22.10
C TYR A 372 -27.03 -7.69 21.05
N GLU A 373 -26.43 -6.49 21.02
CA GLU A 373 -26.79 -5.44 20.05
C GLU A 373 -26.55 -5.86 18.58
N VAL A 374 -25.68 -6.85 18.32
CA VAL A 374 -25.50 -7.47 16.98
C VAL A 374 -26.85 -7.93 16.41
N ALA A 375 -27.74 -8.45 17.26
CA ALA A 375 -29.07 -8.91 16.87
C ALA A 375 -29.98 -7.78 16.33
N TYR A 376 -29.75 -6.52 16.70
CA TYR A 376 -30.52 -5.40 16.13
C TYR A 376 -30.25 -5.21 14.64
N THR A 377 -29.05 -5.57 14.17
CA THR A 377 -28.65 -5.44 12.77
C THR A 377 -29.04 -6.67 11.96
N TRP A 378 -28.82 -7.86 12.53
CA TRP A 378 -28.90 -9.13 11.80
C TRP A 378 -30.10 -10.00 12.15
N GLY A 379 -30.90 -9.60 13.15
CA GLY A 379 -32.14 -10.26 13.58
C GLY A 379 -32.06 -10.82 15.01
N PRO A 380 -33.21 -11.01 15.68
CA PRO A 380 -33.29 -11.36 17.11
C PRO A 380 -32.71 -12.72 17.48
N GLU A 381 -32.44 -13.60 16.51
CA GLU A 381 -31.86 -14.93 16.72
C GLU A 381 -30.34 -14.97 16.39
N ASN A 382 -29.76 -13.85 15.94
CA ASN A 382 -28.39 -13.75 15.42
C ASN A 382 -27.49 -12.85 16.29
N PHE A 383 -27.57 -13.00 17.62
CA PHE A 383 -26.59 -12.44 18.55
C PHE A 383 -25.34 -13.33 18.63
N THR A 384 -24.24 -12.77 19.13
CA THR A 384 -22.94 -13.45 19.28
C THR A 384 -22.78 -14.00 20.70
N ASN A 385 -21.70 -14.76 20.94
CA ASN A 385 -21.50 -15.50 22.17
C ASN A 385 -20.39 -14.88 23.06
N PRO A 386 -20.73 -14.31 24.23
CA PRO A 386 -19.79 -13.61 25.13
C PRO A 386 -18.61 -14.38 25.71
N MET A 387 -18.53 -15.66 25.42
CA MET A 387 -17.45 -16.53 25.88
C MET A 387 -16.63 -17.10 24.73
N ASN A 388 -16.99 -16.76 23.49
CA ASN A 388 -16.44 -17.36 22.30
C ASN A 388 -16.30 -16.32 21.21
N ALA A 389 -15.07 -15.80 21.09
CA ALA A 389 -14.67 -14.77 20.15
C ALA A 389 -15.03 -15.00 18.68
N ASP A 390 -15.40 -16.22 18.27
CA ASP A 390 -15.75 -16.60 16.90
C ASP A 390 -16.95 -17.56 16.97
N THR A 391 -18.16 -17.00 16.92
CA THR A 391 -19.42 -17.70 17.19
C THR A 391 -19.69 -18.82 16.19
N ASP A 392 -19.41 -18.60 14.91
CA ASP A 392 -19.66 -19.56 13.83
C ASP A 392 -18.45 -20.43 13.44
N ASN A 393 -17.29 -20.15 14.02
CA ASN A 393 -16.03 -20.88 13.91
C ASN A 393 -15.41 -20.87 12.50
N ASP A 394 -15.48 -19.73 11.81
CA ASP A 394 -14.89 -19.56 10.48
C ASP A 394 -13.46 -18.97 10.50
N GLY A 395 -12.99 -18.51 11.66
CA GLY A 395 -11.67 -17.93 11.87
C GLY A 395 -11.64 -16.41 11.97
N MET A 396 -12.77 -15.73 11.75
CA MET A 396 -12.96 -14.30 11.96
C MET A 396 -13.67 -14.08 13.31
N PRO A 397 -13.28 -13.07 14.11
CA PRO A 397 -13.96 -12.78 15.35
C PRO A 397 -15.21 -11.96 15.16
N ASP A 398 -16.17 -12.18 16.05
CA ASP A 398 -17.48 -11.56 15.98
C ASP A 398 -17.39 -10.03 16.01
N GLY A 399 -16.52 -9.49 16.87
CA GLY A 399 -16.27 -8.06 16.95
C GLY A 399 -15.64 -7.44 15.71
N TRP A 400 -14.73 -8.15 15.04
CA TRP A 400 -14.18 -7.65 13.79
C TRP A 400 -15.24 -7.68 12.68
N GLU A 401 -15.98 -8.77 12.54
CA GLU A 401 -17.03 -8.90 11.53
C GLU A 401 -18.12 -7.84 11.72
N HIS A 402 -18.57 -7.62 12.96
CA HIS A 402 -19.57 -6.60 13.28
C HIS A 402 -19.10 -5.19 12.89
N MET A 403 -17.85 -4.82 13.23
CA MET A 403 -17.28 -3.52 12.89
C MET A 403 -17.08 -3.34 11.38
N SER A 404 -16.71 -4.41 10.67
CA SER A 404 -16.53 -4.43 9.22
C SER A 404 -17.85 -4.53 8.43
N GLY A 405 -18.98 -4.71 9.10
CA GLY A 405 -20.29 -4.85 8.46
C GLY A 405 -20.54 -6.22 7.82
N ILE A 406 -19.76 -7.23 8.22
CA ILE A 406 -19.93 -8.64 7.91
C ILE A 406 -20.87 -9.28 8.96
N HIS A 407 -21.50 -10.40 8.64
CA HIS A 407 -22.47 -11.07 9.51
C HIS A 407 -21.76 -12.07 10.45
N PRO A 408 -21.65 -11.82 11.78
CA PRO A 408 -20.83 -12.61 12.73
C PRO A 408 -21.24 -14.06 13.03
N ASN A 409 -22.35 -14.50 12.43
CA ASN A 409 -22.93 -15.81 12.66
C ASN A 409 -23.27 -16.51 11.33
N ASP A 410 -22.60 -16.11 10.25
CA ASP A 410 -22.68 -16.73 8.93
C ASP A 410 -21.29 -17.06 8.37
N GLY A 411 -20.69 -18.11 8.89
CA GLY A 411 -19.32 -18.52 8.52
C GLY A 411 -19.11 -19.01 7.09
N SER A 412 -20.09 -18.81 6.19
CA SER A 412 -19.90 -18.96 4.75
C SER A 412 -19.34 -17.70 4.09
N ASN A 413 -19.39 -16.56 4.77
CA ASN A 413 -18.90 -15.27 4.30
C ASN A 413 -17.35 -15.20 4.28
N ALA A 414 -16.64 -16.02 5.05
CA ALA A 414 -15.17 -16.04 5.12
C ALA A 414 -14.47 -16.22 3.76
N ASP A 415 -15.06 -17.04 2.87
CA ASP A 415 -14.51 -17.37 1.55
C ASP A 415 -14.96 -16.37 0.45
N GLU A 416 -15.80 -15.39 0.80
CA GLU A 416 -16.28 -14.34 -0.09
C GLU A 416 -15.24 -13.21 -0.21
N ASP A 417 -15.31 -12.51 -1.34
CA ASP A 417 -14.46 -11.37 -1.70
C ASP A 417 -15.40 -10.35 -2.37
N PRO A 418 -16.05 -9.48 -1.58
CA PRO A 418 -17.12 -8.60 -2.04
C PRO A 418 -16.63 -7.40 -2.89
N ASP A 419 -15.40 -6.95 -2.67
CA ASP A 419 -14.83 -5.72 -3.22
C ASP A 419 -13.82 -5.96 -4.36
N PHE A 420 -13.39 -7.20 -4.59
CA PHE A 420 -12.58 -7.67 -5.72
C PHE A 420 -11.20 -7.02 -5.80
N ASP A 421 -10.50 -6.97 -4.69
CA ASP A 421 -9.22 -6.27 -4.53
C ASP A 421 -7.98 -7.20 -4.62
N GLY A 422 -8.19 -8.52 -4.76
CA GLY A 422 -7.14 -9.50 -5.04
C GLY A 422 -6.27 -9.20 -6.26
N TYR A 423 -5.03 -9.71 -6.26
CA TYR A 423 -3.96 -9.31 -7.18
C TYR A 423 -3.23 -10.50 -7.84
N ASP A 424 -3.04 -10.42 -9.17
CA ASP A 424 -2.27 -11.38 -10.00
C ASP A 424 -0.76 -11.21 -9.75
N ALA A 425 -0.25 -11.89 -8.71
CA ALA A 425 1.09 -11.71 -8.19
C ALA A 425 2.16 -12.40 -9.05
N ASP A 426 1.82 -13.50 -9.72
CA ASP A 426 2.74 -14.21 -10.60
C ASP A 426 2.72 -13.71 -12.07
N GLY A 427 1.71 -12.89 -12.41
CA GLY A 427 1.56 -12.21 -13.68
C GLY A 427 1.08 -13.11 -14.82
N ASP A 428 0.48 -14.26 -14.50
CA ASP A 428 -0.01 -15.25 -15.47
C ASP A 428 -1.52 -15.10 -15.79
N GLY A 429 -2.24 -14.34 -14.97
CA GLY A 429 -3.66 -13.98 -15.08
C GLY A 429 -3.98 -12.96 -16.18
N GLY A 430 -2.98 -12.25 -16.68
CA GLY A 430 -3.09 -11.24 -17.74
C GLY A 430 -3.67 -11.74 -19.08
N VAL A 431 -4.83 -11.20 -19.46
CA VAL A 431 -5.50 -11.51 -20.73
C VAL A 431 -5.05 -10.53 -21.82
N ARG A 432 -4.03 -10.93 -22.60
CA ARG A 432 -3.35 -10.08 -23.60
C ARG A 432 -3.64 -10.47 -25.05
N TYR A 433 -3.55 -9.51 -25.97
CA TYR A 433 -3.55 -9.76 -27.42
C TYR A 433 -2.14 -9.60 -28.02
N SER A 434 -1.43 -10.72 -28.19
CA SER A 434 -0.04 -10.75 -28.66
C SER A 434 0.13 -10.57 -30.18
N GLU A 435 -0.90 -10.89 -30.98
CA GLU A 435 -0.85 -10.87 -32.45
C GLU A 435 -1.28 -9.52 -33.07
N LEU A 436 -0.81 -8.40 -32.54
CA LEU A 436 -1.17 -7.05 -33.06
C LEU A 436 -0.85 -6.89 -34.56
N VAL A 437 -1.87 -7.05 -35.42
CA VAL A 437 -1.79 -6.85 -36.87
C VAL A 437 -2.62 -5.63 -37.27
N GLY A 438 -1.98 -4.45 -37.29
CA GLY A 438 -2.66 -3.19 -37.62
C GLY A 438 -3.63 -2.71 -36.53
N ILE A 439 -4.46 -1.73 -36.88
CA ILE A 439 -5.42 -1.10 -35.94
C ILE A 439 -6.39 -2.17 -35.43
N THR A 440 -6.34 -2.43 -34.13
CA THR A 440 -7.14 -3.44 -33.45
C THR A 440 -7.99 -2.75 -32.39
N THR A 441 -9.31 -2.99 -32.44
CA THR A 441 -10.27 -2.34 -31.54
C THR A 441 -11.08 -3.37 -30.77
N VAL A 442 -11.44 -3.09 -29.52
CA VAL A 442 -12.32 -3.95 -28.72
C VAL A 442 -13.72 -3.93 -29.31
N HIS A 443 -14.29 -5.11 -29.59
CA HIS A 443 -15.58 -5.23 -30.27
C HIS A 443 -16.74 -5.60 -29.34
N ALA A 444 -16.49 -6.54 -28.42
CA ALA A 444 -17.48 -7.01 -27.46
C ALA A 444 -16.77 -7.66 -26.27
N ILE A 445 -17.33 -7.47 -25.09
CA ILE A 445 -16.91 -8.11 -23.83
C ILE A 445 -18.01 -9.14 -23.51
N SER A 446 -17.63 -10.37 -23.17
CA SER A 446 -18.56 -11.51 -23.02
C SER A 446 -18.75 -11.97 -21.58
N VAL A 447 -18.09 -11.29 -20.65
CA VAL A 447 -18.00 -11.61 -19.22
C VAL A 447 -18.14 -10.33 -18.41
N GLU A 448 -18.53 -10.45 -17.15
CA GLU A 448 -18.64 -9.36 -16.18
C GLU A 448 -17.63 -9.56 -15.04
N ILE A 449 -17.36 -8.51 -14.26
CA ILE A 449 -16.51 -8.61 -13.05
C ILE A 449 -17.21 -9.57 -12.08
N GLY A 450 -16.44 -10.44 -11.42
CA GLY A 450 -16.97 -11.51 -10.57
C GLY A 450 -17.45 -12.77 -11.32
N ASP A 451 -17.27 -12.87 -12.64
CA ASP A 451 -17.51 -14.14 -13.34
C ASP A 451 -16.33 -15.11 -13.19
N TYR A 452 -16.60 -16.34 -12.75
CA TYR A 452 -15.60 -17.42 -12.79
C TYR A 452 -15.40 -17.97 -14.22
N VAL A 453 -14.15 -17.99 -14.68
CA VAL A 453 -13.75 -18.43 -16.02
C VAL A 453 -12.76 -19.58 -15.99
N GLN A 454 -12.96 -20.57 -16.86
CA GLN A 454 -12.02 -21.69 -17.04
C GLN A 454 -10.92 -21.33 -18.05
N VAL A 455 -9.78 -22.03 -17.98
CA VAL A 455 -8.70 -21.96 -18.99
C VAL A 455 -9.26 -22.05 -20.42
N ASN A 456 -8.78 -21.18 -21.32
CA ASN A 456 -9.22 -21.08 -22.72
C ASN A 456 -10.68 -20.61 -22.93
N ASN A 457 -11.35 -20.06 -21.91
CA ASN A 457 -12.66 -19.44 -22.08
C ASN A 457 -12.52 -18.08 -22.79
N THR A 458 -13.53 -17.67 -23.55
CA THR A 458 -13.49 -16.40 -24.31
C THR A 458 -13.98 -15.25 -23.44
N VAL A 459 -13.10 -14.33 -23.11
CA VAL A 459 -13.39 -13.14 -22.28
C VAL A 459 -13.97 -12.03 -23.15
N LEU A 460 -13.26 -11.67 -24.23
CA LEU A 460 -13.63 -10.56 -25.10
C LEU A 460 -13.28 -10.86 -26.55
N TRP A 461 -13.83 -10.04 -27.45
CA TRP A 461 -13.60 -10.10 -28.88
C TRP A 461 -12.90 -8.82 -29.33
N VAL A 462 -11.75 -8.97 -29.96
CA VAL A 462 -11.07 -7.86 -30.65
C VAL A 462 -11.36 -7.92 -32.15
N ARG A 463 -11.43 -6.76 -32.78
CA ARG A 463 -11.64 -6.60 -34.21
C ARG A 463 -10.44 -5.95 -34.85
N THR A 464 -9.83 -6.67 -35.79
CA THR A 464 -8.62 -6.26 -36.50
C THR A 464 -8.82 -6.31 -38.03
N VAL A 465 -7.96 -5.63 -38.79
CA VAL A 465 -8.01 -5.59 -40.26
C VAL A 465 -6.95 -6.53 -40.84
N GLN A 466 -7.38 -7.70 -41.30
CA GLN A 466 -6.54 -8.63 -42.03
C GLN A 466 -6.94 -8.69 -43.50
N ASN A 467 -5.98 -8.53 -44.43
CA ASN A 467 -6.21 -8.60 -45.88
C ASN A 467 -7.34 -7.66 -46.39
N SER A 468 -7.44 -6.44 -45.85
CA SER A 468 -8.51 -5.47 -46.16
C SER A 468 -9.94 -5.92 -45.79
N GLN A 469 -10.09 -6.89 -44.90
CA GLN A 469 -11.37 -7.29 -44.30
C GLN A 469 -11.28 -7.22 -42.77
N TYR A 470 -12.40 -6.85 -42.14
CA TYR A 470 -12.52 -6.90 -40.69
C TYR A 470 -12.71 -8.33 -40.21
N VAL A 471 -11.91 -8.76 -39.24
CA VAL A 471 -11.98 -10.08 -38.61
C VAL A 471 -12.13 -9.89 -37.11
N ASN A 472 -13.06 -10.63 -36.50
CA ASN A 472 -13.24 -10.67 -35.05
C ASN A 472 -12.48 -11.88 -34.50
N ILE A 473 -11.62 -11.67 -33.52
CA ILE A 473 -10.76 -12.68 -32.89
C ILE A 473 -11.20 -12.80 -31.43
N PRO A 474 -11.53 -14.02 -30.95
CA PRO A 474 -11.80 -14.25 -29.54
C PRO A 474 -10.49 -14.24 -28.76
N ILE A 475 -10.42 -13.40 -27.73
CA ILE A 475 -9.33 -13.40 -26.75
C ILE A 475 -9.73 -14.32 -25.61
N LYS A 476 -8.80 -15.17 -25.19
CA LYS A 476 -9.06 -16.25 -24.25
C LYS A 476 -8.18 -16.13 -23.02
N THR A 477 -8.66 -16.63 -21.90
CA THR A 477 -7.90 -16.75 -20.66
C THR A 477 -6.78 -17.80 -20.78
N GLN A 478 -5.68 -17.56 -20.07
CA GLN A 478 -4.56 -18.48 -19.97
C GLN A 478 -4.73 -19.40 -18.75
N THR A 479 -5.22 -18.84 -17.64
CA THR A 479 -5.50 -19.51 -16.37
C THR A 479 -7.01 -19.62 -16.09
N ALA A 480 -7.35 -20.33 -15.01
CA ALA A 480 -8.72 -20.44 -14.52
C ALA A 480 -8.83 -19.67 -13.21
N GLY A 481 -9.82 -18.82 -13.10
CA GLY A 481 -9.95 -17.90 -11.98
C GLY A 481 -11.17 -17.01 -12.14
N TRP A 482 -11.20 -15.94 -11.36
CA TRP A 482 -12.27 -14.94 -11.35
C TRP A 482 -11.81 -13.67 -12.06
N ILE A 483 -12.75 -12.94 -12.67
CA ILE A 483 -12.43 -11.70 -13.38
C ILE A 483 -12.53 -10.53 -12.39
N TYR A 484 -11.38 -9.93 -12.07
CA TYR A 484 -11.29 -8.82 -11.12
C TYR A 484 -11.25 -7.47 -11.86
N ALA A 485 -10.48 -7.39 -12.95
CA ALA A 485 -10.37 -6.16 -13.73
C ALA A 485 -10.67 -6.35 -15.22
N ILE A 486 -11.35 -5.37 -15.81
CA ILE A 486 -11.52 -5.23 -17.26
C ILE A 486 -11.02 -3.83 -17.65
N ASN A 487 -9.79 -3.76 -18.15
CA ASN A 487 -9.06 -2.50 -18.36
C ASN A 487 -9.41 -1.79 -19.68
N VAL A 488 -10.45 -2.25 -20.38
CA VAL A 488 -10.81 -1.75 -21.72
C VAL A 488 -12.31 -1.63 -21.91
N GLU A 489 -12.73 -0.61 -22.65
CA GLU A 489 -14.12 -0.43 -23.05
C GLU A 489 -14.35 -0.86 -24.51
N ILE A 490 -15.63 -1.07 -24.86
CA ILE A 490 -16.02 -1.40 -26.23
C ILE A 490 -15.72 -0.21 -27.15
N GLY A 491 -14.71 -0.36 -28.01
CA GLY A 491 -14.31 0.64 -29.00
C GLY A 491 -12.86 1.09 -28.84
N ASP A 492 -12.21 0.77 -27.72
CA ASP A 492 -10.82 1.15 -27.44
C ASP A 492 -9.84 0.45 -28.38
N GLU A 493 -8.74 1.15 -28.70
CA GLU A 493 -7.66 0.62 -29.51
C GLU A 493 -6.63 -0.08 -28.63
N VAL A 494 -6.27 -1.32 -28.97
CA VAL A 494 -5.21 -2.05 -28.29
C VAL A 494 -3.87 -1.53 -28.81
N THR A 495 -3.11 -0.85 -27.96
CA THR A 495 -1.90 -0.12 -28.36
C THR A 495 -0.63 -0.96 -28.23
N SER A 496 -0.60 -1.90 -27.27
CA SER A 496 0.57 -2.70 -26.92
C SER A 496 0.25 -4.19 -26.80
N ARG A 497 1.24 -5.04 -27.10
CA ARG A 497 1.16 -6.50 -26.92
C ARG A 497 1.29 -6.92 -25.46
N LEU A 498 1.79 -6.00 -24.62
CA LEU A 498 2.01 -6.19 -23.19
C LEU A 498 0.85 -5.63 -22.36
N GLN A 499 -0.14 -4.99 -23.00
CA GLN A 499 -1.30 -4.43 -22.31
C GLN A 499 -2.25 -5.56 -21.89
N ASP A 500 -2.54 -5.64 -20.61
CA ASP A 500 -3.62 -6.47 -20.07
C ASP A 500 -4.97 -5.86 -20.39
N LEU A 501 -5.81 -6.62 -21.11
CA LEU A 501 -7.15 -6.19 -21.48
C LEU A 501 -8.16 -6.54 -20.39
N ALA A 502 -7.90 -7.63 -19.68
CA ALA A 502 -8.60 -8.05 -18.47
C ALA A 502 -7.61 -8.83 -17.60
N VAL A 503 -7.85 -8.87 -16.29
CA VAL A 503 -7.05 -9.60 -15.32
C VAL A 503 -7.93 -10.71 -14.74
N VAL A 504 -7.39 -11.91 -14.71
CA VAL A 504 -8.03 -13.08 -14.09
C VAL A 504 -7.18 -13.46 -12.89
N VAL A 505 -7.77 -13.44 -11.71
CA VAL A 505 -7.10 -13.77 -10.45
C VAL A 505 -7.41 -15.22 -10.10
N GLU A 506 -6.38 -16.01 -9.80
CA GLU A 506 -6.54 -17.43 -9.43
C GLU A 506 -7.10 -17.58 -8.01
N GLU A 507 -7.59 -18.76 -7.64
CA GLU A 507 -8.23 -19.01 -6.33
C GLU A 507 -7.32 -18.67 -5.13
N HIS A 508 -6.00 -18.85 -5.26
CA HIS A 508 -5.01 -18.59 -4.22
C HIS A 508 -4.45 -17.15 -4.22
N GLU A 509 -4.88 -16.32 -5.16
CA GLU A 509 -4.51 -14.91 -5.29
C GLU A 509 -5.69 -13.98 -5.01
N ARG A 510 -6.85 -14.56 -4.67
CA ARG A 510 -7.97 -13.79 -4.13
C ARG A 510 -7.57 -13.28 -2.75
N PHE A 511 -8.22 -12.19 -2.36
CA PHE A 511 -8.05 -11.60 -1.05
C PHE A 511 -9.43 -11.63 -0.41
N THR A 512 -9.71 -12.74 0.29
CA THR A 512 -11.03 -12.99 0.89
C THR A 512 -11.18 -12.26 2.21
N ASN A 513 -12.40 -12.14 2.73
CA ASN A 513 -12.67 -11.55 4.06
C ASN A 513 -11.76 -12.15 5.15
N LEU A 514 -11.50 -13.47 5.09
CA LEU A 514 -10.59 -14.12 6.02
C LEU A 514 -9.12 -13.73 5.79
N ASP A 515 -8.68 -13.56 4.54
CA ASP A 515 -7.33 -13.10 4.22
C ASP A 515 -7.11 -11.66 4.69
N GLU A 516 -8.13 -10.81 4.56
CA GLU A 516 -8.17 -9.42 5.05
C GLU A 516 -8.07 -9.29 6.56
N TYR A 517 -8.83 -10.12 7.28
CA TYR A 517 -8.68 -10.21 8.73
C TYR A 517 -7.25 -10.68 9.12
N ASN A 518 -6.70 -11.65 8.36
CA ASN A 518 -5.35 -12.17 8.59
C ASN A 518 -4.23 -11.26 8.08
N ALA A 519 -4.53 -10.20 7.33
CA ALA A 519 -3.54 -9.21 6.87
C ALA A 519 -2.75 -8.56 8.02
N ARG A 520 -3.34 -8.55 9.22
CA ARG A 520 -2.70 -8.11 10.46
C ARG A 520 -1.49 -8.95 10.89
N ASP A 521 -1.33 -10.16 10.36
CA ASP A 521 -0.20 -11.05 10.62
C ASP A 521 0.64 -11.18 9.33
N ARG A 522 1.42 -10.13 9.06
CA ARG A 522 2.13 -9.92 7.80
C ARG A 522 3.20 -10.97 7.55
N ASP A 523 3.86 -11.45 8.61
CA ASP A 523 4.89 -12.49 8.51
C ASP A 523 4.38 -13.92 8.80
N SER A 524 3.07 -14.05 9.07
CA SER A 524 2.37 -15.31 9.34
C SER A 524 3.00 -16.11 10.48
N ASP A 525 3.57 -15.41 11.47
CA ASP A 525 4.21 -16.03 12.63
C ASP A 525 3.23 -16.34 13.78
N GLY A 526 1.96 -15.93 13.60
CA GLY A 526 0.86 -16.09 14.54
C GLY A 526 0.76 -14.95 15.55
N PHE A 527 1.56 -13.89 15.42
CA PHE A 527 1.44 -12.65 16.16
C PHE A 527 1.04 -11.53 15.22
N ALA A 528 -0.01 -10.79 15.59
CA ALA A 528 -0.39 -9.60 14.83
C ALA A 528 0.72 -8.53 14.92
N ASP A 529 1.34 -8.22 13.79
CA ASP A 529 2.35 -7.17 13.60
C ASP A 529 1.81 -5.97 12.79
N GLY A 530 0.70 -6.14 12.07
CA GLY A 530 -0.02 -5.14 11.28
C GLY A 530 -1.47 -4.91 11.71
N ARG A 531 -2.29 -4.36 10.80
CA ARG A 531 -3.73 -4.11 10.96
C ARG A 531 -4.53 -4.94 9.95
N SER A 532 -5.81 -5.18 10.25
CA SER A 532 -6.75 -5.73 9.27
C SER A 532 -7.25 -4.63 8.32
N THR A 533 -7.76 -5.05 7.17
CA THR A 533 -8.35 -4.20 6.11
C THR A 533 -9.88 -4.17 6.20
N ASP A 534 -10.52 -3.29 5.44
CA ASP A 534 -11.97 -3.20 5.33
C ASP A 534 -12.49 -4.07 4.17
N PRO A 535 -13.20 -5.18 4.44
CA PRO A 535 -13.64 -6.16 3.44
C PRO A 535 -14.69 -5.71 2.44
N LEU A 536 -15.16 -4.48 2.60
CA LEU A 536 -16.12 -3.86 1.69
C LEU A 536 -15.49 -2.74 0.86
N VAL A 537 -14.19 -2.47 1.04
CA VAL A 537 -13.48 -1.35 0.46
C VAL A 537 -12.11 -1.79 -0.05
N ALA A 538 -12.00 -1.95 -1.37
CA ALA A 538 -10.79 -2.40 -2.06
C ALA A 538 -9.50 -1.54 -1.87
N ASP A 539 -9.60 -0.38 -1.23
CA ASP A 539 -8.49 0.56 -0.97
C ASP A 539 -8.86 1.27 0.34
N THR A 540 -8.41 0.68 1.45
CA THR A 540 -8.84 1.05 2.81
C THR A 540 -8.43 2.48 3.18
N ASP A 541 -7.24 2.93 2.77
CA ASP A 541 -6.71 4.25 3.14
C ASP A 541 -6.88 5.34 2.06
N GLY A 542 -7.23 4.95 0.83
CA GLY A 542 -7.55 5.83 -0.28
C GLY A 542 -6.33 6.44 -0.98
N ASP A 543 -5.16 5.81 -0.92
CA ASP A 543 -3.94 6.28 -1.59
C ASP A 543 -3.88 5.90 -3.09
N GLY A 544 -4.73 4.96 -3.52
CA GLY A 544 -4.86 4.47 -4.90
C GLY A 544 -4.15 3.15 -5.19
N LEU A 545 -3.53 2.52 -4.20
CA LEU A 545 -3.13 1.12 -4.19
C LEU A 545 -4.28 0.29 -3.60
N ILE A 546 -4.43 -0.96 -4.02
CA ILE A 546 -5.49 -1.83 -3.49
C ILE A 546 -4.90 -2.73 -2.41
N ASP A 547 -5.68 -3.02 -1.36
CA ASP A 547 -5.19 -3.70 -0.15
C ASP A 547 -4.54 -5.06 -0.48
N GLY A 548 -5.14 -5.83 -1.39
CA GLY A 548 -4.58 -7.07 -1.91
C GLY A 548 -3.15 -6.93 -2.47
N ILE A 549 -2.79 -5.82 -3.13
CA ILE A 549 -1.40 -5.59 -3.61
C ILE A 549 -0.45 -5.38 -2.45
N GLU A 550 -0.87 -4.63 -1.44
CA GLU A 550 -0.05 -4.22 -0.30
C GLU A 550 0.33 -5.41 0.58
N VAL A 551 -0.64 -6.28 0.83
CA VAL A 551 -0.48 -7.44 1.70
C VAL A 551 0.22 -8.60 1.00
N ILE A 552 -0.16 -8.90 -0.26
CA ILE A 552 0.52 -9.94 -1.06
C ILE A 552 1.98 -9.52 -1.33
N GLY A 553 2.16 -8.26 -1.71
CA GLY A 553 3.42 -7.61 -2.00
C GLY A 553 3.87 -7.74 -3.46
N TRP A 554 4.76 -6.85 -3.87
CA TRP A 554 5.36 -6.82 -5.20
C TRP A 554 6.88 -6.87 -5.13
N THR A 555 7.54 -7.09 -6.27
CA THR A 555 9.01 -7.15 -6.34
C THR A 555 9.58 -5.90 -7.00
N ILE A 556 10.51 -5.26 -6.32
CA ILE A 556 11.34 -4.18 -6.87
C ILE A 556 12.79 -4.65 -7.01
N ARG A 557 13.56 -3.95 -7.83
CA ARG A 557 14.99 -4.19 -8.01
C ARG A 557 15.74 -2.97 -7.53
N ILE A 558 16.60 -3.18 -6.54
CA ILE A 558 17.48 -2.15 -5.97
C ILE A 558 18.91 -2.45 -6.42
N VAL A 559 19.60 -1.42 -6.90
CA VAL A 559 21.00 -1.45 -7.30
C VAL A 559 21.81 -0.77 -6.20
N ASP A 560 22.28 -1.55 -5.22
CA ASP A 560 23.25 -1.09 -4.23
C ASP A 560 24.67 -1.52 -4.64
N GLN A 561 25.57 -1.74 -3.67
CA GLN A 561 26.86 -2.42 -3.89
C GLN A 561 26.75 -3.78 -4.62
N GLY A 562 25.54 -4.29 -4.88
CA GLY A 562 25.16 -5.18 -5.97
C GLY A 562 23.67 -5.06 -6.37
N VAL A 563 23.19 -5.96 -7.23
CA VAL A 563 21.76 -5.99 -7.61
C VAL A 563 21.01 -6.97 -6.70
N ARG A 564 20.01 -6.48 -5.96
CA ARG A 564 19.08 -7.31 -5.16
C ARG A 564 17.63 -7.07 -5.55
N ASP A 565 16.86 -8.15 -5.64
CA ASP A 565 15.41 -8.07 -5.80
C ASP A 565 14.78 -8.21 -4.40
N VAL A 566 13.91 -7.27 -4.02
CA VAL A 566 13.25 -7.18 -2.70
C VAL A 566 11.75 -7.27 -2.88
N ILE A 567 11.08 -8.05 -2.02
CA ILE A 567 9.61 -8.08 -1.95
C ILE A 567 9.18 -6.97 -0.99
N VAL A 568 8.38 -6.03 -1.49
CA VAL A 568 7.84 -4.89 -0.76
C VAL A 568 6.40 -5.20 -0.37
N ARG A 569 6.03 -4.79 0.85
CA ARG A 569 4.66 -4.89 1.41
C ARG A 569 4.40 -3.64 2.23
N SER A 570 3.40 -2.86 1.88
CA SER A 570 2.96 -1.67 2.61
C SER A 570 1.88 -1.99 3.66
N ASP A 571 1.53 -1.01 4.50
CA ASP A 571 0.42 -1.07 5.45
C ASP A 571 -0.84 -0.46 4.80
N PRO A 572 -1.85 -1.27 4.44
CA PRO A 572 -3.05 -0.80 3.71
C PRO A 572 -3.94 0.16 4.52
N GLY A 573 -3.67 0.33 5.81
CA GLY A 573 -4.32 1.34 6.64
C GLY A 573 -3.57 2.68 6.69
N ALA A 574 -2.51 2.87 5.90
CA ALA A 574 -1.60 3.99 6.00
C ALA A 574 -1.13 4.51 4.63
N TYR A 575 -1.70 5.65 4.21
CA TYR A 575 -1.42 6.33 2.94
C TYR A 575 0.06 6.50 2.52
N ASP A 576 0.96 6.44 3.49
CA ASP A 576 2.42 6.59 3.34
C ASP A 576 3.04 5.78 4.49
N THR A 577 3.48 4.57 4.16
CA THR A 577 3.86 3.54 5.15
C THR A 577 5.14 3.92 5.91
N ASP A 578 6.17 4.42 5.23
CA ASP A 578 7.45 4.78 5.83
C ASP A 578 7.60 6.27 6.21
N ARG A 579 6.67 7.11 5.75
CA ARG A 579 6.52 8.53 6.08
C ARG A 579 7.58 9.44 5.46
N ASP A 580 8.11 9.07 4.30
CA ASP A 580 9.03 9.90 3.54
C ASP A 580 8.31 11.02 2.73
N GLY A 581 6.98 10.89 2.55
CA GLY A 581 6.12 11.84 1.85
C GLY A 581 5.70 11.43 0.43
N LEU A 582 6.15 10.27 -0.05
CA LEU A 582 5.56 9.54 -1.17
C LEU A 582 4.39 8.70 -0.66
N SER A 583 3.41 8.42 -1.52
CA SER A 583 2.37 7.44 -1.17
C SER A 583 2.76 6.08 -1.72
N ASP A 584 2.30 5.02 -1.09
CA ASP A 584 2.66 3.65 -1.44
C ASP A 584 2.28 3.34 -2.91
N ALA A 585 1.15 3.88 -3.37
CA ALA A 585 0.74 3.86 -4.78
C ALA A 585 1.73 4.57 -5.73
N ALA A 586 2.32 5.71 -5.33
CA ALA A 586 3.27 6.46 -6.15
C ALA A 586 4.59 5.70 -6.29
N GLU A 587 5.03 5.06 -5.22
CA GLU A 587 6.22 4.21 -5.21
C GLU A 587 6.02 2.97 -6.07
N TYR A 588 4.85 2.33 -6.02
CA TYR A 588 4.53 1.20 -6.87
C TYR A 588 4.42 1.55 -8.37
N TYR A 589 3.65 2.59 -8.72
CA TYR A 589 3.32 2.89 -10.12
C TYR A 589 4.33 3.80 -10.84
N VAL A 590 5.06 4.66 -10.12
CA VAL A 590 5.82 5.76 -10.71
C VAL A 590 7.32 5.65 -10.45
N TYR A 591 7.73 5.51 -9.19
CA TYR A 591 9.14 5.65 -8.79
C TYR A 591 9.87 4.31 -8.60
N PHE A 592 9.15 3.22 -8.37
CA PHE A 592 9.70 1.88 -8.14
C PHE A 592 10.63 1.77 -6.92
N THR A 593 10.30 2.51 -5.86
CA THR A 593 10.98 2.53 -4.55
C THR A 593 10.32 1.59 -3.54
N ASN A 594 10.91 1.46 -2.35
CA ASN A 594 10.45 0.59 -1.29
C ASN A 594 9.60 1.35 -0.27
N ALA A 595 8.28 1.20 -0.32
CA ALA A 595 7.32 1.87 0.58
C ALA A 595 7.46 1.60 2.09
N THR A 596 8.41 0.77 2.50
CA THR A 596 8.70 0.51 3.92
C THR A 596 10.04 1.07 4.39
N ASP A 597 10.80 1.68 3.49
CA ASP A 597 12.17 2.12 3.72
C ASP A 597 12.42 3.45 3.02
N SER A 598 12.43 4.53 3.81
CA SER A 598 12.50 5.91 3.31
C SER A 598 13.78 6.27 2.53
N ASP A 599 14.75 5.36 2.47
CA ASP A 599 16.03 5.44 1.77
C ASP A 599 16.30 4.06 1.15
N THR A 600 15.72 3.83 -0.02
CA THR A 600 15.58 2.50 -0.64
C THR A 600 16.94 1.84 -0.94
N ASP A 601 17.91 2.62 -1.42
CA ASP A 601 19.24 2.12 -1.78
C ASP A 601 20.33 2.39 -0.73
N SER A 602 19.98 3.04 0.38
CA SER A 602 20.82 3.28 1.55
C SER A 602 22.08 4.10 1.26
N ASP A 603 22.00 5.04 0.33
CA ASP A 603 23.07 5.98 0.00
C ASP A 603 23.12 7.21 0.96
N GLY A 604 22.07 7.39 1.76
CA GLY A 604 21.92 8.48 2.73
C GLY A 604 21.01 9.62 2.29
N LEU A 605 20.31 9.48 1.16
CA LEU A 605 19.26 10.35 0.67
C LEU A 605 17.87 9.71 0.88
N GLU A 606 16.86 10.54 1.14
CA GLU A 606 15.48 10.05 1.25
C GLU A 606 14.86 9.99 -0.15
N ASP A 607 14.07 8.95 -0.45
CA ASP A 607 13.50 8.71 -1.79
C ASP A 607 12.70 9.92 -2.31
N PHE A 608 11.85 10.52 -1.45
CA PHE A 608 11.15 11.77 -1.74
C PHE A 608 12.09 12.91 -2.18
N THR A 609 13.26 13.04 -1.54
CA THR A 609 14.23 14.10 -1.85
C THR A 609 14.82 13.88 -3.23
N GLU A 610 15.16 12.65 -3.58
CA GLU A 610 15.77 12.32 -4.86
C GLU A 610 14.81 12.48 -6.03
N VAL A 611 13.54 12.09 -5.87
CA VAL A 611 12.56 12.09 -6.98
C VAL A 611 11.70 13.35 -7.06
N ILE A 612 11.42 14.04 -5.95
CA ILE A 612 10.53 15.22 -5.91
C ILE A 612 11.28 16.53 -5.64
N ASP A 613 12.07 16.64 -4.57
CA ASP A 613 12.71 17.91 -4.19
C ASP A 613 13.88 18.25 -5.13
N GLY A 614 14.70 17.24 -5.41
CA GLY A 614 15.89 17.30 -6.25
C GLY A 614 17.02 18.15 -5.65
N PHE A 615 18.14 18.16 -6.36
CA PHE A 615 19.38 18.84 -5.97
C PHE A 615 19.67 20.03 -6.88
N TYR A 616 20.49 20.97 -6.42
CA TYR A 616 20.83 22.18 -7.16
C TYR A 616 22.30 22.22 -7.54
N TRP A 617 22.60 22.18 -8.84
CA TRP A 617 23.95 22.34 -9.39
C TRP A 617 24.01 23.47 -10.42
N ASN A 618 24.97 24.39 -10.27
CA ASN A 618 25.23 25.50 -11.20
C ASN A 618 24.00 26.29 -11.71
N GLY A 619 22.93 26.35 -10.90
CA GLY A 619 21.69 27.09 -11.19
C GLY A 619 20.58 26.28 -11.88
N SER A 620 20.74 24.97 -12.03
CA SER A 620 19.71 24.03 -12.50
C SER A 620 19.40 22.98 -11.43
N THR A 621 18.18 22.45 -11.43
CA THR A 621 17.79 21.33 -10.56
C THR A 621 17.96 20.00 -11.28
N TYR A 622 18.49 18.99 -10.60
CA TYR A 622 18.62 17.61 -11.08
C TYR A 622 18.10 16.62 -10.02
N PHE A 623 17.91 15.37 -10.42
CA PHE A 623 17.31 14.30 -9.61
C PHE A 623 18.14 13.05 -9.81
N THR A 624 18.39 12.30 -8.74
CA THR A 624 19.08 11.00 -8.73
C THR A 624 18.05 9.89 -8.80
N ASN A 625 18.51 8.64 -8.89
CA ASN A 625 17.63 7.49 -8.90
C ASN A 625 17.63 6.80 -7.55
N ALA A 626 16.57 7.00 -6.76
CA ALA A 626 16.38 6.43 -5.41
C ALA A 626 16.43 4.90 -5.29
N SER A 627 16.52 4.17 -6.40
CA SER A 627 16.72 2.72 -6.41
C SER A 627 18.14 2.30 -6.78
N SER A 628 19.06 3.26 -6.90
CA SER A 628 20.41 3.12 -7.41
C SER A 628 21.40 3.93 -6.58
N HIS A 629 22.14 3.24 -5.71
CA HIS A 629 23.10 3.81 -4.76
C HIS A 629 24.21 4.68 -5.39
N ASP A 630 24.42 4.51 -6.69
CA ASP A 630 25.38 5.23 -7.53
C ASP A 630 24.71 5.37 -8.91
N THR A 631 24.19 6.57 -9.22
CA THR A 631 23.36 6.81 -10.40
C THR A 631 24.18 6.90 -11.69
N ASP A 632 25.40 7.44 -11.64
CA ASP A 632 26.27 7.62 -12.81
C ASP A 632 27.40 6.58 -12.95
N LEU A 633 27.52 5.68 -11.96
CA LEU A 633 28.37 4.49 -11.94
C LEU A 633 29.87 4.80 -11.90
N ASP A 634 30.24 5.87 -11.22
CA ASP A 634 31.62 6.36 -11.12
C ASP A 634 32.37 5.79 -9.88
N GLY A 635 31.61 5.21 -8.95
CA GLY A 635 32.07 4.56 -7.72
C GLY A 635 31.86 5.36 -6.44
N LEU A 636 31.36 6.60 -6.50
CA LEU A 636 30.82 7.35 -5.36
C LEU A 636 29.32 7.07 -5.22
N ALA A 637 28.79 7.28 -4.02
CA ALA A 637 27.36 7.14 -3.77
C ALA A 637 26.71 8.52 -3.91
N ASP A 638 25.49 8.60 -4.47
CA ASP A 638 24.88 9.89 -4.79
C ASP A 638 24.80 10.78 -3.53
N GLY A 639 24.45 10.20 -2.38
CA GLY A 639 24.45 10.85 -1.07
C GLY A 639 25.80 11.43 -0.62
N GLU A 640 26.93 10.79 -0.94
CA GLU A 640 28.28 11.32 -0.67
C GLU A 640 28.63 12.49 -1.59
N GLU A 641 28.10 12.51 -2.81
CA GLU A 641 28.39 13.55 -3.79
C GLU A 641 27.59 14.83 -3.55
N VAL A 642 26.37 14.71 -3.02
CA VAL A 642 25.51 15.89 -2.74
C VAL A 642 25.69 16.46 -1.33
N ILE A 643 26.17 15.68 -0.37
CA ILE A 643 26.43 16.10 1.01
C ILE A 643 27.92 15.95 1.32
N ASP A 644 28.55 16.99 1.90
CA ASP A 644 29.97 16.96 2.32
C ASP A 644 30.37 15.62 3.00
N GLY A 645 31.02 14.74 2.22
CA GLY A 645 31.40 13.38 2.59
C GLY A 645 32.67 13.27 3.45
N LEU A 646 33.26 12.07 3.47
CA LEU A 646 34.54 11.84 4.14
C LEU A 646 35.72 12.43 3.36
N ASP A 647 35.57 12.53 2.06
CA ASP A 647 36.51 13.04 1.07
C ASP A 647 36.52 14.58 0.95
N GLN A 648 35.44 15.24 1.39
CA GLN A 648 35.23 16.70 1.38
C GLN A 648 35.02 17.32 -0.01
N TYR A 649 34.69 16.52 -1.02
CA TYR A 649 34.30 17.00 -2.34
C TYR A 649 32.79 16.88 -2.50
N ILE A 650 32.21 17.79 -3.30
CA ILE A 650 30.80 17.74 -3.70
C ILE A 650 30.85 17.75 -5.22
N THR A 651 30.61 16.60 -5.82
CA THR A 651 30.59 16.33 -7.26
C THR A 651 29.14 16.23 -7.73
N HIS A 652 28.93 15.94 -9.00
CA HIS A 652 27.60 15.89 -9.59
C HIS A 652 27.14 14.45 -9.80
N ALA A 653 26.29 13.93 -8.90
CA ALA A 653 25.82 12.54 -8.85
C ALA A 653 25.10 11.94 -10.08
N ASN A 654 24.97 12.68 -11.19
CA ASN A 654 24.46 12.16 -12.45
C ASN A 654 25.49 12.31 -13.59
N ASP A 655 26.70 12.74 -13.27
CA ASP A 655 27.77 13.09 -14.18
C ASP A 655 29.10 12.59 -13.62
N ALA A 656 29.48 11.39 -14.05
CA ALA A 656 30.63 10.64 -13.54
C ALA A 656 32.00 11.34 -13.65
N ASP A 657 32.09 12.49 -14.32
CA ASP A 657 33.30 13.30 -14.54
C ASP A 657 32.90 14.79 -14.43
N SER A 658 32.90 15.31 -13.20
CA SER A 658 32.32 16.62 -12.87
C SER A 658 33.07 17.81 -13.47
N ASP A 659 34.35 17.64 -13.82
CA ASP A 659 35.19 18.69 -14.40
C ASP A 659 35.60 18.45 -15.88
N ASP A 660 35.02 17.42 -16.50
CA ASP A 660 35.15 17.03 -17.92
C ASP A 660 36.61 16.78 -18.34
N ASP A 661 37.45 16.21 -17.47
CA ASP A 661 38.86 16.00 -17.76
C ASP A 661 39.19 14.60 -18.32
N GLY A 662 38.28 13.63 -18.13
CA GLY A 662 38.38 12.25 -18.58
C GLY A 662 38.73 11.23 -17.48
N LEU A 663 38.89 11.66 -16.23
CA LEU A 663 38.85 10.81 -15.04
C LEU A 663 37.45 10.81 -14.43
N PHE A 664 37.08 9.70 -13.79
CA PHE A 664 35.85 9.66 -13.03
C PHE A 664 36.07 10.21 -11.62
N ASP A 665 35.11 10.93 -11.06
CA ASP A 665 35.26 11.61 -9.76
C ASP A 665 35.62 10.59 -8.66
N GLY A 666 34.92 9.45 -8.63
CA GLY A 666 35.22 8.32 -7.75
C GLY A 666 36.59 7.70 -7.98
N SER A 667 37.13 7.76 -9.20
CA SER A 667 38.52 7.34 -9.46
C SER A 667 39.54 8.30 -8.88
N GLU A 668 39.27 9.60 -8.86
CA GLU A 668 40.17 10.60 -8.29
C GLU A 668 40.18 10.57 -6.75
N VAL A 669 39.01 10.35 -6.17
CA VAL A 669 38.80 10.33 -4.71
C VAL A 669 39.16 8.98 -4.09
N LEU A 670 38.56 7.89 -4.57
CA LEU A 670 38.64 6.57 -3.92
C LEU A 670 39.85 5.77 -4.38
N ASN A 671 40.22 5.89 -5.66
CA ASN A 671 41.21 5.04 -6.30
C ASN A 671 42.37 5.85 -6.84
N ILE A 672 43.32 6.27 -5.99
CA ILE A 672 44.62 6.72 -6.51
C ILE A 672 45.18 5.55 -7.36
N PRO A 673 45.21 5.64 -8.71
CA PRO A 673 45.39 4.47 -9.58
C PRO A 673 46.78 3.84 -9.44
N ARG A 674 47.64 4.49 -8.64
CA ARG A 674 49.07 4.28 -8.56
C ARG A 674 49.55 4.26 -7.09
N PRO A 675 50.40 3.31 -6.70
CA PRO A 675 50.85 3.11 -5.32
C PRO A 675 51.65 4.27 -4.68
N TRP A 676 51.93 5.35 -5.42
CA TRP A 676 52.82 6.45 -5.01
C TRP A 676 52.38 7.84 -5.49
N GLN A 677 51.14 8.00 -5.95
CA GLN A 677 50.61 9.29 -6.40
C GLN A 677 49.73 9.95 -5.31
N GLY A 678 49.50 11.26 -5.40
CA GLY A 678 48.49 11.97 -4.62
C GLY A 678 47.10 11.86 -5.25
N ALA A 679 46.06 12.32 -4.54
CA ALA A 679 44.74 12.51 -5.14
C ALA A 679 44.75 13.79 -6.01
N THR A 680 44.09 13.74 -7.15
CA THR A 680 43.71 14.88 -7.99
C THR A 680 42.40 15.48 -7.44
N ASN A 681 41.93 16.58 -8.02
CA ASN A 681 40.75 17.29 -7.54
C ASN A 681 39.61 17.16 -8.56
N PRO A 682 38.51 16.46 -8.25
CA PRO A 682 37.42 16.16 -9.21
C PRO A 682 36.57 17.37 -9.65
N LEU A 683 36.98 18.57 -9.26
CA LEU A 683 36.32 19.83 -9.62
C LEU A 683 37.25 20.76 -10.39
N ASN A 684 38.44 20.28 -10.73
CA ASN A 684 39.46 21.06 -11.41
C ASN A 684 40.31 20.19 -12.33
N ASN A 685 39.96 20.25 -13.60
CA ASN A 685 40.55 19.49 -14.70
C ASN A 685 42.08 19.62 -14.92
N ASP A 686 42.80 20.47 -14.19
CA ASP A 686 44.26 20.65 -14.25
C ASP A 686 44.73 21.02 -12.83
N THR A 687 44.98 20.01 -12.00
CA THR A 687 45.25 20.16 -10.56
C THR A 687 46.58 20.85 -10.28
N ASP A 688 47.57 20.75 -11.15
CA ASP A 688 48.90 21.34 -10.97
C ASP A 688 49.16 22.62 -11.79
N GLU A 689 48.18 23.08 -12.57
CA GLU A 689 48.16 24.29 -13.39
C GLU A 689 49.24 24.32 -14.48
N ASP A 690 49.59 23.15 -15.04
CA ASP A 690 50.65 23.03 -16.03
C ASP A 690 50.16 23.13 -17.49
N GLY A 691 48.84 23.12 -17.68
CA GLY A 691 48.16 23.24 -18.95
C GLY A 691 47.78 21.90 -19.61
N GLN A 692 48.00 20.77 -18.94
CA GLN A 692 47.58 19.44 -19.36
C GLN A 692 46.47 18.94 -18.42
N PRO A 693 45.39 18.31 -18.93
CA PRO A 693 44.33 17.80 -18.05
C PRO A 693 44.76 16.57 -17.24
N ASP A 694 44.32 16.43 -15.98
CA ASP A 694 44.72 15.32 -15.10
C ASP A 694 44.31 13.96 -15.73
N GLY A 695 43.05 13.90 -16.19
CA GLY A 695 42.51 13.05 -17.24
C GLY A 695 43.50 12.42 -18.23
N TRP A 696 44.17 13.30 -18.96
CA TRP A 696 45.07 12.95 -20.05
C TRP A 696 46.40 12.40 -19.54
N GLU A 697 46.96 12.97 -18.47
CA GLU A 697 48.19 12.47 -17.85
C GLU A 697 48.02 11.08 -17.20
N MET A 698 46.78 10.75 -16.86
CA MET A 698 46.43 9.58 -16.07
C MET A 698 46.01 8.34 -16.84
N GLN A 699 45.79 8.44 -18.15
CA GLN A 699 45.24 7.36 -18.99
C GLN A 699 45.99 6.03 -18.79
N VAL A 700 45.22 4.99 -18.45
CA VAL A 700 45.61 3.57 -18.41
C VAL A 700 44.87 2.85 -19.51
N PHE A 701 45.34 1.66 -19.91
CA PHE A 701 44.86 0.91 -21.08
C PHE A 701 43.34 0.59 -21.11
N SER A 702 42.59 1.01 -20.09
CA SER A 702 41.22 0.65 -19.85
C SER A 702 40.56 1.53 -18.78
N VAL A 703 39.25 1.91 -18.87
CA VAL A 703 38.46 1.69 -17.63
C VAL A 703 38.65 0.22 -17.27
N GLN A 704 38.63 -0.71 -18.24
CA GLN A 704 37.74 -0.99 -19.38
C GLN A 704 38.37 -1.05 -20.81
N HIS A 705 38.49 0.06 -21.56
CA HIS A 705 39.44 0.25 -22.69
C HIS A 705 39.69 1.76 -22.94
N ASN A 706 40.92 2.22 -22.75
CA ASN A 706 41.41 3.56 -23.10
C ASN A 706 42.81 3.33 -23.69
N THR A 707 42.96 3.39 -25.00
CA THR A 707 43.87 2.50 -25.76
C THR A 707 45.36 2.81 -25.68
N LYS A 708 45.80 3.76 -24.85
CA LYS A 708 47.21 4.12 -24.66
C LYS A 708 47.46 4.50 -23.20
N SER A 709 48.58 4.05 -22.63
CA SER A 709 48.93 4.36 -21.23
C SER A 709 50.01 5.42 -21.18
N HIS A 710 49.70 6.60 -20.64
CA HIS A 710 50.64 7.74 -20.59
C HIS A 710 51.57 7.70 -19.35
N SER A 711 51.46 6.65 -18.55
CA SER A 711 52.11 6.55 -17.23
C SER A 711 53.54 5.97 -17.28
N LEU A 712 54.53 6.80 -17.61
CA LEU A 712 55.95 6.38 -17.58
C LEU A 712 56.60 6.57 -16.21
N TRP A 713 57.20 5.51 -15.66
CA TRP A 713 57.93 5.55 -14.38
C TRP A 713 59.43 5.49 -14.54
N ILE A 714 60.11 6.56 -14.15
CA ILE A 714 61.57 6.67 -14.26
C ILE A 714 62.25 6.47 -12.92
N SER A 715 63.22 5.57 -12.86
CA SER A 715 64.07 5.44 -11.68
C SER A 715 65.52 5.07 -12.00
N VAL A 716 66.44 5.60 -11.19
CA VAL A 716 67.89 5.51 -11.35
C VAL A 716 68.55 4.40 -10.53
N THR A 717 67.76 3.67 -9.72
CA THR A 717 68.23 2.56 -8.87
C THR A 717 67.20 1.46 -8.82
N ASN A 718 67.58 0.19 -8.74
CA ASN A 718 66.63 -0.93 -8.65
C ASN A 718 65.62 -0.77 -7.50
N TRP A 719 64.36 -1.15 -7.73
CA TRP A 719 63.27 -1.02 -6.76
C TRP A 719 62.34 -2.23 -6.75
N LEU A 720 61.54 -2.31 -5.69
CA LEU A 720 60.54 -3.34 -5.48
C LEU A 720 59.15 -2.74 -5.75
N PRO A 721 58.40 -3.25 -6.74
CA PRO A 721 56.99 -2.90 -6.94
C PRO A 721 56.13 -3.22 -5.70
N PRO A 722 54.95 -2.61 -5.53
CA PRO A 722 54.04 -2.98 -4.46
C PRO A 722 53.40 -4.35 -4.78
N GLY A 723 53.09 -5.13 -3.74
CA GLY A 723 52.67 -6.54 -3.91
C GLY A 723 53.82 -7.52 -4.13
N CYS A 724 55.05 -7.03 -4.28
CA CYS A 724 56.25 -7.85 -4.35
C CYS A 724 56.94 -7.96 -2.98
N GLU A 725 57.28 -9.17 -2.56
CA GLU A 725 58.01 -9.40 -1.30
C GLU A 725 59.55 -9.52 -1.49
N SER A 726 60.03 -9.71 -2.74
CA SER A 726 61.44 -10.01 -3.03
C SER A 726 61.94 -9.39 -4.34
N MET A 727 63.12 -8.73 -4.27
CA MET A 727 63.81 -8.17 -5.43
C MET A 727 64.20 -9.21 -6.49
N ILE A 728 64.24 -10.49 -6.13
CA ILE A 728 64.62 -11.59 -7.02
C ILE A 728 63.42 -12.11 -7.82
N GLU A 729 62.21 -11.94 -7.31
CA GLU A 729 60.99 -12.48 -7.94
C GLU A 729 60.33 -11.45 -8.87
N CYS A 730 60.34 -10.18 -8.49
CA CYS A 730 59.68 -9.11 -9.27
C CYS A 730 60.28 -7.72 -9.02
N GLY A 731 61.57 -7.64 -8.64
CA GLY A 731 62.27 -6.35 -8.57
C GLY A 731 62.52 -5.78 -9.96
N LEU A 732 62.35 -4.48 -10.11
CA LEU A 732 62.58 -3.75 -11.35
C LEU A 732 63.94 -3.04 -11.32
N GLY A 733 64.63 -3.05 -12.47
CA GLY A 733 65.91 -2.39 -12.69
C GLY A 733 65.76 -0.89 -13.02
N PRO A 734 66.86 -0.12 -12.96
CA PRO A 734 66.87 1.29 -13.35
C PRO A 734 66.41 1.48 -14.80
N GLY A 735 65.50 2.40 -15.06
CA GLY A 735 64.89 2.61 -16.38
C GLY A 735 63.53 3.30 -16.31
N GLY A 736 62.93 3.50 -17.48
CA GLY A 736 61.56 3.96 -17.71
C GLY A 736 60.60 2.79 -17.90
N TRP A 737 59.67 2.59 -16.97
CA TRP A 737 58.69 1.50 -16.97
C TRP A 737 57.29 2.06 -17.16
N VAL A 738 56.57 1.63 -18.18
CA VAL A 738 55.19 2.08 -18.39
C VAL A 738 54.23 1.18 -17.63
N TRP A 739 53.32 1.75 -16.85
CA TRP A 739 52.32 0.97 -16.11
C TRP A 739 51.09 0.70 -16.97
N SER A 740 50.76 -0.58 -17.15
CA SER A 740 49.65 -0.97 -18.04
C SER A 740 48.32 -1.13 -17.30
N SER A 741 48.28 -1.90 -16.21
CA SER A 741 47.10 -2.05 -15.34
C SER A 741 47.45 -2.78 -14.05
N TYR A 742 46.53 -2.80 -13.07
CA TYR A 742 46.70 -3.56 -11.83
C TYR A 742 46.87 -5.08 -12.05
N LEU A 743 46.26 -5.64 -13.10
CA LEU A 743 46.38 -7.06 -13.47
C LEU A 743 47.61 -7.34 -14.36
N GLY A 744 48.00 -6.39 -15.22
CA GLY A 744 49.12 -6.51 -16.16
C GLY A 744 50.49 -6.10 -15.58
N GLY A 745 50.50 -5.31 -14.51
CA GLY A 745 51.70 -4.75 -13.90
C GLY A 745 52.42 -3.74 -14.81
N PHE A 746 53.72 -3.59 -14.59
CA PHE A 746 54.58 -2.77 -15.44
C PHE A 746 54.88 -3.50 -16.76
N SER A 747 54.70 -2.81 -17.88
CA SER A 747 55.13 -3.28 -19.20
C SER A 747 56.65 -3.41 -19.26
N THR A 748 57.13 -4.38 -20.04
CA THR A 748 58.56 -4.66 -20.21
C THR A 748 58.84 -4.83 -21.69
N SER A 749 60.03 -4.44 -22.15
CA SER A 749 60.46 -4.70 -23.53
C SER A 749 61.02 -6.12 -23.71
N GLY A 750 60.75 -7.03 -22.76
CA GLY A 750 61.41 -8.32 -22.70
C GLY A 750 62.85 -8.21 -22.22
N ASP A 751 63.76 -8.93 -22.86
CA ASP A 751 65.21 -8.98 -22.57
C ASP A 751 65.94 -8.57 -23.86
N ARG A 752 66.01 -7.25 -24.10
CA ARG A 752 66.58 -6.64 -25.31
C ARG A 752 68.10 -6.81 -25.33
N ASP A 753 68.74 -6.79 -24.17
CA ASP A 753 70.20 -6.92 -24.06
C ASP A 753 70.70 -8.37 -23.88
N GLY A 754 69.78 -9.31 -23.65
CA GLY A 754 70.05 -10.75 -23.56
C GLY A 754 70.71 -11.17 -22.24
N ASP A 755 70.59 -10.36 -21.18
CA ASP A 755 71.21 -10.60 -19.87
C ASP A 755 70.36 -11.51 -18.94
N GLY A 756 69.13 -11.84 -19.34
CA GLY A 756 68.20 -12.69 -18.61
C GLY A 756 67.40 -11.97 -17.51
N GLN A 757 67.50 -10.64 -17.42
CA GLN A 757 66.61 -9.78 -16.65
C GLN A 757 65.57 -9.15 -17.60
N MET A 758 64.45 -8.72 -17.04
CA MET A 758 63.49 -7.94 -17.82
C MET A 758 63.98 -6.51 -17.90
N ASP A 759 64.04 -5.99 -19.11
CA ASP A 759 64.42 -4.63 -19.43
C ASP A 759 63.23 -3.67 -19.30
N PRO A 760 63.50 -2.43 -18.86
CA PRO A 760 62.52 -1.34 -18.90
C PRO A 760 62.07 -1.09 -20.36
N LYS A 761 60.86 -0.55 -20.56
CA LYS A 761 60.41 -0.09 -21.89
C LYS A 761 61.42 0.91 -22.49
N TYR A 762 61.95 1.82 -21.66
CA TYR A 762 62.99 2.78 -22.04
C TYR A 762 64.22 2.72 -21.13
N PHE A 763 65.41 2.66 -21.70
CA PHE A 763 66.63 2.87 -20.93
C PHE A 763 66.85 4.36 -20.60
N LEU A 764 67.51 4.64 -19.48
CA LEU A 764 67.84 6.02 -19.05
C LEU A 764 68.65 6.85 -20.05
N HIS A 765 69.30 6.21 -21.04
CA HIS A 765 70.03 6.91 -22.08
C HIS A 765 69.22 7.11 -23.37
N GLU A 766 68.07 6.46 -23.48
CA GLU A 766 67.12 6.63 -24.60
C GLU A 766 66.21 7.83 -24.34
N MET A 767 65.86 8.09 -23.08
CA MET A 767 65.04 9.24 -22.68
C MET A 767 65.83 10.57 -22.73
N ASN A 768 65.28 11.58 -23.41
CA ASN A 768 65.89 12.92 -23.55
C ASN A 768 65.42 13.89 -22.46
N LEU A 769 65.81 13.61 -21.21
CA LEU A 769 65.38 14.38 -20.03
C LEU A 769 66.18 15.68 -19.82
N SER A 770 66.32 16.50 -20.85
CA SER A 770 67.13 17.71 -20.80
C SER A 770 66.53 18.74 -19.82
N GLY A 771 67.32 19.23 -18.86
CA GLY A 771 66.84 20.18 -17.84
C GLY A 771 66.22 19.54 -16.59
N PHE A 772 66.09 18.22 -16.55
CA PHE A 772 65.50 17.46 -15.44
C PHE A 772 66.55 16.81 -14.55
N THR A 773 66.34 16.82 -13.22
CA THR A 773 67.19 16.07 -12.27
C THR A 773 66.35 15.10 -11.47
N ILE A 774 66.38 13.82 -11.86
CA ILE A 774 65.73 12.72 -11.12
C ILE A 774 66.28 12.70 -9.68
N PRO A 775 65.42 12.69 -8.65
CA PRO A 775 65.87 12.56 -7.26
C PRO A 775 66.77 11.33 -7.05
N ALA A 776 67.70 11.38 -6.09
CA ALA A 776 68.64 10.27 -5.85
C ALA A 776 67.97 8.96 -5.37
N THR A 777 66.71 9.04 -4.95
CA THR A 777 65.82 7.91 -4.61
C THR A 777 64.71 7.75 -5.65
N GLY A 778 64.85 8.44 -6.78
CA GLY A 778 63.77 8.94 -7.65
C GLY A 778 62.94 7.84 -8.25
N ARG A 779 61.63 7.98 -8.00
CA ARG A 779 60.55 7.44 -8.80
C ARG A 779 59.75 8.67 -9.22
N TRP A 780 59.61 8.89 -10.51
CA TRP A 780 58.83 9.99 -11.06
C TRP A 780 58.00 9.43 -12.21
N ALA A 781 56.74 9.82 -12.24
CA ALA A 781 55.81 9.64 -13.34
C ALA A 781 55.22 11.01 -13.67
N LEU A 782 54.52 11.14 -14.81
CA LEU A 782 53.60 12.25 -15.00
C LEU A 782 52.66 12.28 -13.77
N ASP A 783 52.70 13.37 -13.01
CA ASP A 783 52.09 13.48 -11.67
C ASP A 783 51.25 14.77 -11.60
N PRO A 784 49.95 14.72 -11.95
CA PRO A 784 49.05 15.88 -11.89
C PRO A 784 48.80 16.41 -10.47
N ALA A 785 49.32 15.73 -9.44
CA ALA A 785 48.98 16.05 -8.07
C ALA A 785 49.56 17.41 -7.64
N TRP A 786 48.78 18.15 -6.86
CA TRP A 786 49.10 19.49 -6.39
C TRP A 786 50.56 19.66 -5.91
N GLY A 787 51.33 20.48 -6.63
CA GLY A 787 52.71 20.85 -6.28
C GLY A 787 53.80 19.93 -6.84
N SER A 788 53.45 19.07 -7.79
CA SER A 788 54.31 18.43 -8.78
C SER A 788 55.13 19.45 -9.61
N LEU A 789 55.98 18.94 -10.51
CA LEU A 789 56.69 19.77 -11.47
C LEU A 789 55.86 19.81 -12.76
N PRO A 790 55.89 20.91 -13.53
CA PRO A 790 55.16 20.99 -14.79
C PRO A 790 55.80 20.04 -15.82
N ASP A 791 54.98 19.19 -16.40
CA ASP A 791 55.32 18.07 -17.27
C ASP A 791 55.25 18.46 -18.77
N SER A 792 54.54 19.54 -19.08
CA SER A 792 54.31 20.11 -20.43
C SER A 792 55.53 20.44 -21.30
N LEU A 793 56.75 20.54 -20.74
CA LEU A 793 57.96 20.96 -21.45
C LEU A 793 58.92 19.80 -21.80
N PHE A 794 58.52 18.56 -21.54
CA PHE A 794 59.35 17.39 -21.79
C PHE A 794 59.03 16.74 -23.15
N ASP A 795 59.96 15.91 -23.61
CA ASP A 795 59.88 15.03 -24.79
C ASP A 795 60.47 13.71 -24.30
N ILE A 796 59.59 12.77 -23.95
CA ILE A 796 59.93 11.63 -23.09
C ILE A 796 60.42 10.45 -23.91
N ASP A 797 59.75 10.16 -25.03
CA ASP A 797 60.06 9.09 -25.99
C ASP A 797 61.05 9.55 -27.08
N ASN A 798 61.39 10.84 -27.14
CA ASN A 798 62.44 11.39 -27.99
C ASN A 798 62.10 11.24 -29.49
N ASP A 799 60.83 11.41 -29.82
CA ASP A 799 60.27 11.44 -31.17
C ASP A 799 60.33 12.86 -31.80
N THR A 800 60.75 13.86 -31.02
CA THR A 800 60.86 15.31 -31.31
C THR A 800 59.59 16.15 -31.10
N LEU A 801 58.49 15.54 -30.68
CA LEU A 801 57.28 16.23 -30.22
C LEU A 801 57.39 16.49 -28.70
N MET A 802 56.88 17.64 -28.24
CA MET A 802 56.86 17.95 -26.80
C MET A 802 55.50 17.59 -26.25
N ASN A 803 55.43 17.06 -25.02
CA ASN A 803 54.18 16.65 -24.34
C ASN A 803 53.04 17.68 -24.46
N SER A 804 53.32 18.98 -24.35
CA SER A 804 52.32 20.05 -24.52
C SER A 804 51.67 20.16 -25.92
N LEU A 805 52.28 19.57 -26.94
CA LEU A 805 51.75 19.48 -28.31
C LEU A 805 51.05 18.15 -28.57
N GLU A 806 51.25 17.16 -27.70
CA GLU A 806 50.68 15.82 -27.77
C GLU A 806 49.29 15.75 -27.12
N ALA A 807 48.93 16.77 -26.33
CA ALA A 807 47.63 16.86 -25.69
C ALA A 807 46.43 16.76 -26.68
N PRO A 808 45.23 16.36 -26.22
CA PRO A 808 44.08 16.10 -27.08
C PRO A 808 43.56 17.33 -27.85
N ASP A 809 43.80 18.53 -27.30
CA ASP A 809 43.46 19.81 -27.95
C ASP A 809 44.47 20.25 -29.02
N ARG A 810 45.50 19.42 -29.28
CA ARG A 810 46.59 19.64 -30.24
C ARG A 810 46.70 18.47 -31.20
N TRP A 811 47.73 17.61 -31.07
CA TRP A 811 47.98 16.44 -31.91
C TRP A 811 47.47 15.12 -31.32
N ASP A 812 46.98 15.10 -30.07
CA ASP A 812 46.30 13.93 -29.47
C ASP A 812 47.09 12.62 -29.66
N THR A 813 48.38 12.70 -29.34
CA THR A 813 49.36 11.62 -29.41
C THR A 813 49.72 11.14 -28.00
N ASN A 814 50.40 10.01 -27.92
CA ASN A 814 50.80 9.41 -26.66
C ASN A 814 52.23 9.83 -26.29
N PRO A 815 52.43 10.63 -25.22
CA PRO A 815 53.74 11.22 -24.87
C PRO A 815 54.79 10.24 -24.36
N VAL A 816 54.51 8.94 -24.42
CA VAL A 816 55.43 7.87 -24.01
C VAL A 816 55.56 6.79 -25.07
N ASP A 817 55.07 7.00 -26.29
CA ASP A 817 55.17 6.07 -27.42
C ASP A 817 55.45 6.89 -28.69
N ASP A 818 56.61 6.67 -29.29
CA ASP A 818 57.16 7.48 -30.37
C ASP A 818 56.40 7.37 -31.71
N ASP A 819 55.52 6.37 -31.84
CA ASP A 819 54.69 6.07 -33.01
C ASP A 819 53.27 5.73 -32.50
N THR A 820 52.43 6.75 -32.44
CA THR A 820 51.11 6.71 -31.80
C THR A 820 50.15 5.82 -32.58
N ASP A 821 50.06 5.93 -33.90
CA ASP A 821 49.07 5.20 -34.70
C ASP A 821 49.57 3.88 -35.31
N GLY A 822 50.87 3.62 -35.22
CA GLY A 822 51.50 2.36 -35.60
C GLY A 822 51.82 2.24 -37.10
N ASP A 823 51.88 3.36 -37.81
CA ASP A 823 52.19 3.41 -39.24
C ASP A 823 53.71 3.35 -39.55
N LYS A 824 54.55 3.38 -38.49
CA LYS A 824 56.02 3.35 -38.43
C LYS A 824 56.70 4.71 -38.62
N LEU A 825 55.97 5.80 -38.69
CA LEU A 825 56.50 7.15 -38.66
C LEU A 825 56.52 7.65 -37.20
N PRO A 826 57.53 8.43 -36.79
CA PRO A 826 57.50 9.06 -35.47
C PRO A 826 56.58 10.27 -35.42
N ASP A 827 55.83 10.47 -34.33
CA ASP A 827 54.80 11.50 -34.26
C ASP A 827 55.36 12.91 -34.53
N GLY A 828 56.49 13.26 -33.91
CA GLY A 828 57.16 14.53 -34.13
C GLY A 828 57.64 14.76 -35.57
N TRP A 829 58.01 13.70 -36.30
CA TRP A 829 58.39 13.77 -37.70
C TRP A 829 57.17 14.07 -38.58
N GLU A 830 56.07 13.37 -38.34
CA GLU A 830 54.80 13.59 -39.04
C GLU A 830 54.28 15.01 -38.85
N VAL A 831 54.32 15.52 -37.61
CA VAL A 831 53.93 16.91 -37.30
C VAL A 831 54.78 17.92 -38.07
N GLU A 832 56.10 17.74 -38.13
CA GLU A 832 57.00 18.64 -38.86
C GLU A 832 56.64 18.72 -40.35
N TYR A 833 56.43 17.57 -41.00
CA TYR A 833 56.15 17.51 -42.44
C TYR A 833 54.69 17.84 -42.77
N SER A 834 53.74 17.51 -41.92
CA SER A 834 52.36 17.97 -42.02
C SER A 834 52.26 19.49 -41.93
N GLU A 835 52.96 20.13 -40.99
CA GLU A 835 53.06 21.59 -40.92
C GLU A 835 53.74 22.18 -42.18
N LEU A 836 54.79 21.52 -42.69
CA LEU A 836 55.47 21.93 -43.92
C LEU A 836 54.51 21.89 -45.13
N ALA A 837 53.76 20.80 -45.33
CA ALA A 837 52.81 20.63 -46.43
C ALA A 837 51.70 21.69 -46.40
N LEU A 838 51.16 21.97 -45.21
CA LEU A 838 50.18 23.04 -44.99
C LEU A 838 50.78 24.42 -45.28
N SER A 839 52.04 24.67 -44.88
CA SER A 839 52.73 25.94 -45.12
C SER A 839 53.02 26.21 -46.60
N LEU A 840 53.28 25.14 -47.37
CA LEU A 840 53.48 25.16 -48.82
C LEU A 840 52.17 25.22 -49.60
N GLY A 841 51.04 24.94 -48.94
CA GLY A 841 49.70 24.98 -49.51
C GLY A 841 49.40 23.84 -50.46
N LEU A 842 50.00 22.67 -50.21
CA LEU A 842 49.81 21.45 -50.99
C LEU A 842 48.46 20.78 -50.67
N VAL A 843 48.02 20.90 -49.42
CA VAL A 843 46.73 20.42 -48.90
C VAL A 843 45.89 21.58 -48.33
N ASP A 844 44.55 21.50 -48.44
CA ASP A 844 43.62 22.50 -47.89
C ASP A 844 43.11 22.07 -46.52
N ASN A 845 43.15 22.98 -45.55
CA ASN A 845 42.70 22.72 -44.18
C ASN A 845 41.20 22.34 -44.10
N ASN A 846 40.39 22.74 -45.09
CA ASN A 846 38.97 22.35 -45.13
C ASN A 846 38.74 20.90 -45.58
N THR A 847 39.66 20.30 -46.37
CA THR A 847 39.52 18.91 -46.81
C THR A 847 39.97 17.95 -45.71
N LEU A 848 41.06 18.27 -45.02
CA LEU A 848 41.58 17.50 -43.88
C LEU A 848 40.59 17.53 -42.70
N GLY A 849 40.09 18.71 -42.32
CA GLY A 849 39.08 18.83 -41.25
C GLY A 849 37.73 18.16 -41.55
N ALA A 850 37.45 17.76 -42.80
CA ALA A 850 36.25 17.01 -43.15
C ALA A 850 36.38 15.50 -42.88
N VAL A 851 37.61 14.98 -42.89
CA VAL A 851 37.94 13.59 -42.54
C VAL A 851 38.42 13.43 -41.10
N GLY A 852 38.74 14.54 -40.43
CA GLY A 852 39.14 14.56 -39.02
C GLY A 852 40.64 14.70 -38.80
N ALA A 853 41.43 14.62 -39.87
CA ALA A 853 42.88 14.79 -39.84
C ALA A 853 43.28 16.27 -39.71
N ARG A 854 44.36 16.52 -38.99
CA ARG A 854 45.00 17.83 -38.76
C ARG A 854 46.16 18.10 -39.73
N GLY A 855 46.66 17.05 -40.36
CA GLY A 855 47.70 17.08 -41.39
C GLY A 855 47.47 15.99 -42.45
N PRO A 856 48.25 15.98 -43.54
CA PRO A 856 48.29 14.87 -44.49
C PRO A 856 48.99 13.62 -43.91
N MET A 857 49.77 13.76 -42.85
CA MET A 857 50.35 12.69 -42.03
C MET A 857 50.04 13.06 -40.57
N ASP A 858 48.82 12.81 -40.11
CA ASP A 858 48.37 13.11 -38.74
C ASP A 858 48.72 11.92 -37.83
N PRO A 859 49.61 12.09 -36.84
CA PRO A 859 50.15 10.99 -36.01
C PRO A 859 49.12 10.24 -35.16
N LYS A 860 47.87 10.71 -35.13
CA LYS A 860 46.76 9.99 -34.49
C LYS A 860 46.10 8.98 -35.44
N MET A 861 46.23 9.17 -36.74
CA MET A 861 45.46 8.51 -37.77
C MET A 861 46.40 7.76 -38.72
N ILE A 862 46.40 6.43 -38.58
CA ILE A 862 47.17 5.54 -39.46
C ILE A 862 46.97 5.79 -40.97
N ASP A 863 45.81 6.36 -41.37
CA ASP A 863 45.44 6.75 -42.73
C ASP A 863 44.68 8.09 -42.64
N SER A 864 45.38 9.19 -42.88
CA SER A 864 44.91 10.56 -42.67
C SER A 864 43.91 11.04 -43.72
N ASP A 865 44.00 10.55 -44.95
CA ASP A 865 43.15 10.97 -46.06
C ASP A 865 41.99 9.98 -46.38
N VAL A 866 42.03 8.81 -45.72
CA VAL A 866 41.03 7.74 -45.72
C VAL A 866 40.90 7.07 -47.10
N ASP A 867 41.99 6.95 -47.84
CA ASP A 867 42.03 6.27 -49.14
C ASP A 867 42.31 4.75 -49.03
N GLY A 868 42.70 4.28 -47.84
CA GLY A 868 43.00 2.90 -47.52
C GLY A 868 44.47 2.49 -47.60
N ILE A 869 45.38 3.46 -47.76
CA ILE A 869 46.83 3.31 -47.62
C ILE A 869 47.26 4.00 -46.32
N ASP A 870 48.13 3.34 -45.54
CA ASP A 870 48.63 3.94 -44.31
C ASP A 870 49.58 5.10 -44.64
N ASP A 871 49.64 6.17 -43.83
CA ASP A 871 50.43 7.39 -44.09
C ASP A 871 51.92 7.06 -44.31
N GLY A 872 52.50 6.16 -43.51
CA GLY A 872 53.87 5.65 -43.72
C GLY A 872 54.09 4.86 -45.03
N GLN A 873 53.03 4.35 -45.66
CA GLN A 873 53.06 3.63 -46.94
C GLN A 873 52.62 4.49 -48.14
N GLU A 874 52.21 5.73 -47.91
CA GLU A 874 51.90 6.68 -48.98
C GLU A 874 53.17 7.26 -49.61
N ASP A 875 53.07 7.70 -50.86
CA ASP A 875 54.05 8.54 -51.56
C ASP A 875 53.37 9.89 -51.80
N PHE A 876 53.56 10.83 -50.86
CA PHE A 876 52.78 12.08 -50.84
C PHE A 876 53.19 13.06 -51.95
N ASP A 877 54.45 13.01 -52.41
CA ASP A 877 55.00 13.95 -53.39
C ASP A 877 55.26 13.37 -54.79
N ASP A 878 54.85 12.12 -55.02
CA ASP A 878 54.89 11.37 -56.28
C ASP A 878 56.32 11.28 -56.87
N ASP A 879 57.32 11.07 -56.01
CA ASP A 879 58.74 11.15 -56.39
C ASP A 879 59.36 9.79 -56.78
N GLY A 880 58.58 8.71 -56.66
CA GLY A 880 58.96 7.38 -57.09
C GLY A 880 59.25 7.22 -58.59
N LEU A 881 59.51 5.99 -59.01
CA LEU A 881 59.89 5.70 -60.39
C LEU A 881 58.68 5.67 -61.32
N ASN A 882 58.79 6.35 -62.45
CA ASN A 882 57.73 6.37 -63.45
C ASN A 882 57.34 4.96 -63.96
N ARG A 883 56.17 4.45 -63.55
CA ARG A 883 55.65 3.14 -63.93
C ARG A 883 55.55 2.89 -65.43
N THR A 884 55.21 3.91 -66.21
CA THR A 884 55.16 3.76 -67.67
C THR A 884 56.55 3.42 -68.22
N ASN A 885 57.61 4.04 -67.69
CA ASN A 885 58.98 3.71 -68.07
C ASN A 885 59.37 2.31 -67.59
N LEU A 886 58.98 1.90 -66.38
CA LEU A 886 59.21 0.56 -65.87
C LEU A 886 58.52 -0.52 -66.71
N LEU A 887 57.24 -0.32 -67.08
CA LEU A 887 56.49 -1.22 -67.95
C LEU A 887 57.12 -1.32 -69.34
N TYR A 888 57.59 -0.22 -69.93
CA TYR A 888 58.33 -0.29 -71.20
C TYR A 888 59.67 -1.01 -71.06
N ARG A 889 60.28 -1.00 -69.87
CA ARG A 889 61.58 -1.57 -69.59
C ARG A 889 61.51 -3.08 -69.33
N TYR A 890 60.59 -3.54 -68.50
CA TYR A 890 60.46 -4.93 -68.05
C TYR A 890 59.34 -5.71 -68.76
N CYS A 891 58.39 -5.03 -69.40
CA CYS A 891 57.27 -5.61 -70.14
C CYS A 891 57.03 -4.89 -71.49
N PRO A 892 58.03 -4.90 -72.39
CA PRO A 892 57.91 -4.26 -73.70
C PRO A 892 56.71 -4.80 -74.49
N GLY A 893 55.84 -3.88 -74.94
CA GLY A 893 54.63 -4.23 -75.68
C GLY A 893 53.42 -4.57 -74.81
N TRP A 894 53.43 -4.23 -73.51
CA TRP A 894 52.30 -4.42 -72.57
C TRP A 894 50.94 -3.91 -73.08
N ASN A 895 50.93 -2.94 -73.99
CA ASN A 895 49.73 -2.37 -74.61
C ASN A 895 49.15 -3.19 -75.78
N ASP A 896 49.84 -4.24 -76.25
CA ASP A 896 49.38 -5.18 -77.28
C ASP A 896 49.47 -6.63 -76.76
N PRO A 897 48.37 -7.24 -76.30
CA PRO A 897 48.37 -8.60 -75.73
C PRO A 897 48.76 -9.71 -76.73
N GLN A 898 49.00 -9.38 -78.00
CA GLN A 898 49.53 -10.32 -78.99
C GLN A 898 51.06 -10.24 -79.14
N GLN A 899 51.73 -9.25 -78.54
CA GLN A 899 53.16 -8.96 -78.70
C GLN A 899 53.87 -8.60 -77.38
N SER A 900 53.21 -8.70 -76.23
CA SER A 900 53.82 -8.46 -74.92
C SER A 900 54.79 -9.59 -74.57
N GLU A 901 56.08 -9.28 -74.43
CA GLU A 901 57.11 -10.15 -73.87
C GLU A 901 57.51 -9.55 -72.52
N CYS A 902 56.98 -10.10 -71.44
CA CYS A 902 57.13 -9.53 -70.10
C CYS A 902 58.02 -10.41 -69.25
N HIS A 903 59.15 -9.85 -68.82
CA HIS A 903 60.08 -10.48 -67.89
C HIS A 903 59.57 -10.41 -66.45
N ILE A 904 58.82 -9.36 -66.14
CA ILE A 904 58.04 -9.21 -64.91
C ILE A 904 56.61 -8.88 -65.36
N ASP A 905 55.69 -9.82 -65.14
CA ASP A 905 54.32 -9.74 -65.65
C ASP A 905 53.44 -8.89 -64.71
N PRO A 906 52.99 -7.70 -65.13
CA PRO A 906 52.15 -6.82 -64.31
C PRO A 906 50.76 -7.39 -64.03
N THR A 907 50.35 -8.48 -64.70
CA THR A 907 49.06 -9.14 -64.44
C THR A 907 49.13 -10.19 -63.32
N THR A 908 50.34 -10.54 -62.89
CA THR A 908 50.56 -11.40 -61.72
C THR A 908 50.59 -10.56 -60.46
N GLU A 909 50.15 -11.12 -59.33
CA GLU A 909 50.12 -10.42 -58.04
C GLU A 909 51.51 -9.90 -57.64
N VAL A 910 52.54 -10.74 -57.75
CA VAL A 910 53.95 -10.39 -57.45
C VAL A 910 54.54 -9.39 -58.46
N GLY A 911 54.15 -9.48 -59.72
CA GLY A 911 54.63 -8.55 -60.74
C GLY A 911 53.93 -7.21 -60.71
N ASN A 912 52.67 -7.15 -60.27
CA ASN A 912 51.97 -5.89 -60.05
C ASN A 912 52.59 -5.15 -58.85
N SER A 913 52.85 -5.85 -57.74
CA SER A 913 53.51 -5.24 -56.57
C SER A 913 54.89 -4.69 -56.92
N PHE A 914 55.69 -5.36 -57.77
CA PHE A 914 56.98 -4.81 -58.25
C PHE A 914 56.86 -3.41 -58.86
N TYR A 915 55.83 -3.17 -59.66
CA TYR A 915 55.66 -1.88 -60.32
C TYR A 915 55.01 -0.86 -59.40
N ASP A 916 54.16 -1.29 -58.47
CA ASP A 916 53.52 -0.43 -57.47
C ASP A 916 54.56 0.03 -56.42
N ASP A 917 55.36 -0.89 -55.85
CA ASP A 917 56.43 -0.60 -54.85
C ASP A 917 57.55 0.28 -55.41
N LEU A 918 57.75 0.32 -56.73
CA LEU A 918 58.73 1.21 -57.36
C LEU A 918 58.11 2.51 -57.85
N GLU A 919 56.81 2.53 -58.09
CA GLU A 919 56.07 3.75 -58.46
C GLU A 919 55.90 4.66 -57.25
N ASN A 920 55.75 4.07 -56.06
CA ASN A 920 55.57 4.77 -54.80
C ASN A 920 56.86 4.69 -53.98
N TYR A 921 57.55 5.81 -53.80
CA TYR A 921 58.61 5.88 -52.79
C TYR A 921 57.96 6.33 -51.48
N THR A 922 57.87 5.42 -50.53
CA THR A 922 56.96 5.63 -49.40
C THR A 922 57.55 6.59 -48.37
N ASN A 923 56.69 7.34 -47.66
CA ASN A 923 57.06 8.25 -46.59
C ASN A 923 57.96 7.57 -45.53
N PHE A 924 57.71 6.29 -45.22
CA PHE A 924 58.57 5.50 -44.32
C PHE A 924 59.96 5.22 -44.90
N GLU A 925 60.06 4.92 -46.19
CA GLU A 925 61.36 4.77 -46.86
C GLU A 925 62.14 6.09 -46.90
N GLU A 926 61.43 7.21 -47.02
CA GLU A 926 62.01 8.54 -46.91
C GLU A 926 62.53 8.84 -45.53
N PHE A 927 61.77 8.52 -44.49
CA PHE A 927 62.22 8.61 -43.09
C PHE A 927 63.51 7.81 -42.87
N GLN A 928 63.59 6.58 -43.39
CA GLN A 928 64.79 5.75 -43.26
C GLN A 928 66.01 6.31 -44.00
N ASN A 929 65.81 6.96 -45.14
CA ASN A 929 66.90 7.51 -45.97
C ASN A 929 67.21 8.98 -45.66
N GLY A 930 66.37 9.65 -44.86
CA GLY A 930 66.50 11.05 -44.47
C GLY A 930 66.14 12.04 -45.59
N THR A 931 65.20 11.68 -46.46
CA THR A 931 64.64 12.52 -47.53
C THR A 931 63.32 13.16 -47.07
N ASN A 932 62.70 13.99 -47.90
CA ASN A 932 61.61 14.88 -47.52
C ASN A 932 60.30 14.48 -48.21
N PRO A 933 59.30 13.99 -47.47
CA PRO A 933 58.05 13.44 -48.02
C PRO A 933 57.12 14.45 -48.67
N VAL A 934 57.44 15.74 -48.54
CA VAL A 934 56.63 16.83 -49.09
C VAL A 934 57.33 17.45 -50.30
N ASN A 935 58.61 17.14 -50.51
CA ASN A 935 59.43 17.77 -51.52
C ASN A 935 60.23 16.73 -52.31
N PRO A 936 59.89 16.52 -53.61
CA PRO A 936 60.33 15.36 -54.38
C PRO A 936 61.77 15.48 -54.91
N ASP A 937 62.59 16.38 -54.35
CA ASP A 937 63.99 16.65 -54.70
C ASP A 937 64.62 17.31 -53.47
N SER A 938 64.98 16.50 -52.48
CA SER A 938 65.44 16.94 -51.16
C SER A 938 66.74 17.75 -51.21
N ASP A 939 67.66 17.38 -52.08
CA ASP A 939 68.99 18.00 -52.16
C ASP A 939 69.09 19.11 -53.24
N GLY A 940 68.07 19.22 -54.09
CA GLY A 940 67.89 20.27 -55.10
C GLY A 940 68.70 20.07 -56.37
N ASP A 941 69.17 18.85 -56.65
CA ASP A 941 70.02 18.54 -57.79
C ASP A 941 69.26 18.19 -59.09
N GLN A 942 67.91 18.14 -59.02
CA GLN A 942 66.94 17.78 -60.06
C GLN A 942 66.75 16.28 -60.30
N TRP A 943 67.28 15.41 -59.44
CA TRP A 943 66.84 14.02 -59.33
C TRP A 943 65.75 13.91 -58.28
N LEU A 944 64.83 12.98 -58.50
CA LEU A 944 63.79 12.67 -57.51
C LEU A 944 64.37 11.68 -56.50
N ASP A 945 64.02 11.79 -55.23
CA ASP A 945 64.69 11.08 -54.14
C ASP A 945 64.52 9.56 -54.32
N GLY A 946 63.31 9.09 -54.66
CA GLY A 946 63.07 7.68 -55.00
C GLY A 946 63.93 7.16 -56.17
N SER A 947 64.20 8.00 -57.17
CA SER A 947 65.11 7.66 -58.27
C SER A 947 66.58 7.67 -57.84
N GLU A 948 66.97 8.53 -56.92
CA GLU A 948 68.34 8.59 -56.40
C GLU A 948 68.68 7.34 -55.60
N VAL A 949 67.81 6.97 -54.66
CA VAL A 949 67.98 5.78 -53.81
C VAL A 949 67.97 4.50 -54.64
N TYR A 950 67.04 4.38 -55.60
CA TYR A 950 66.96 3.19 -56.44
C TYR A 950 68.22 2.96 -57.30
N HIS A 951 68.76 4.02 -57.92
CA HIS A 951 69.89 3.92 -58.87
C HIS A 951 71.27 4.02 -58.21
N GLN A 952 71.32 4.09 -56.87
CA GLN A 952 72.57 4.08 -56.14
C GLN A 952 73.25 2.72 -56.27
N ASP A 953 74.57 2.70 -56.47
CA ASP A 953 75.41 1.50 -56.45
C ASP A 953 76.24 1.58 -55.16
N GLN A 954 75.81 0.86 -54.12
CA GLN A 954 76.35 1.00 -52.76
C GLN A 954 77.71 0.30 -52.58
N ASP A 955 77.98 -0.76 -53.35
CA ASP A 955 79.19 -1.57 -53.26
C ASP A 955 80.07 -1.57 -54.53
N ASP A 956 79.72 -0.74 -55.53
CA ASP A 956 80.39 -0.52 -56.81
C ASP A 956 80.47 -1.81 -57.69
N ASP A 957 79.52 -2.74 -57.55
CA ASP A 957 79.49 -3.98 -58.32
C ASP A 957 78.80 -3.84 -59.70
N GLY A 958 78.12 -2.71 -59.91
CA GLY A 958 77.44 -2.34 -61.13
C GLY A 958 76.01 -2.86 -61.25
N MET A 959 75.42 -3.37 -60.17
CA MET A 959 73.97 -3.49 -59.98
C MET A 959 73.44 -2.23 -59.29
N TRP A 960 72.12 -2.09 -59.22
CA TRP A 960 71.48 -0.95 -58.57
C TRP A 960 70.88 -1.42 -57.25
N ALA A 961 71.11 -0.66 -56.18
CA ALA A 961 70.74 -1.04 -54.83
C ALA A 961 69.23 -1.33 -54.69
N GLY A 962 68.37 -0.53 -55.34
CA GLY A 962 66.92 -0.78 -55.33
C GLY A 962 66.53 -2.05 -56.11
N TRP A 963 67.27 -2.40 -57.16
CA TRP A 963 67.06 -3.67 -57.90
C TRP A 963 67.54 -4.88 -57.08
N GLU A 964 68.67 -4.74 -56.39
CA GLU A 964 69.21 -5.76 -55.51
C GLU A 964 68.28 -6.05 -54.34
N TYR A 965 67.81 -4.99 -53.67
CA TYR A 965 66.86 -5.06 -52.57
C TYR A 965 65.59 -5.81 -52.98
N TYR A 966 64.98 -5.45 -54.11
CA TYR A 966 63.74 -6.10 -54.58
C TYR A 966 63.91 -7.61 -54.81
N PHE A 967 65.03 -8.05 -55.40
CA PHE A 967 65.30 -9.47 -55.61
C PHE A 967 65.94 -10.17 -54.39
N GLY A 968 66.06 -9.47 -53.26
CA GLY A 968 66.62 -10.00 -52.01
C GLY A 968 68.11 -10.35 -52.10
N PHE A 969 68.85 -9.57 -52.89
CA PHE A 969 70.32 -9.52 -52.84
C PHE A 969 70.75 -8.47 -51.81
N ASP A 970 71.94 -8.61 -51.25
CA ASP A 970 72.48 -7.63 -50.28
C ASP A 970 73.16 -6.49 -51.05
N PRO A 971 72.63 -5.24 -51.02
CA PRO A 971 73.22 -4.11 -51.75
C PRO A 971 74.64 -3.74 -51.29
N PHE A 972 75.11 -4.34 -50.19
CA PHE A 972 76.45 -4.14 -49.66
C PHE A 972 77.40 -5.35 -49.90
N ASP A 973 76.94 -6.42 -50.57
CA ASP A 973 77.75 -7.60 -50.92
C ASP A 973 77.99 -7.76 -52.44
N PRO A 974 79.21 -7.39 -52.93
CA PRO A 974 79.50 -7.37 -54.37
C PRO A 974 79.67 -8.77 -54.98
N ALA A 975 79.54 -9.83 -54.17
CA ALA A 975 79.58 -11.20 -54.64
C ALA A 975 78.30 -11.61 -55.38
N ASP A 976 77.16 -11.01 -55.02
CA ASP A 976 75.84 -11.40 -55.50
C ASP A 976 75.67 -11.14 -57.01
N ALA A 977 76.33 -10.12 -57.56
CA ALA A 977 76.41 -9.88 -59.01
C ALA A 977 76.84 -11.09 -59.84
N ASN A 978 77.70 -11.95 -59.28
CA ASN A 978 78.34 -13.05 -60.02
C ASN A 978 77.65 -14.40 -59.84
N ILE A 979 76.50 -14.43 -59.17
CA ILE A 979 75.71 -15.64 -58.91
C ILE A 979 74.63 -15.78 -59.99
N ASP A 980 74.36 -17.02 -60.40
CA ASP A 980 73.21 -17.43 -61.23
C ASP A 980 72.16 -18.00 -60.26
N SER A 981 71.16 -17.17 -59.95
CA SER A 981 70.24 -17.44 -58.82
C SER A 981 69.12 -18.42 -59.17
N ASP A 982 68.66 -18.44 -60.43
CA ASP A 982 67.55 -19.29 -60.89
C ASP A 982 68.02 -20.52 -61.70
N GLY A 983 69.30 -20.56 -62.07
CA GLY A 983 69.95 -21.68 -62.74
C GLY A 983 69.70 -21.74 -64.26
N ASP A 984 69.31 -20.62 -64.87
CA ASP A 984 69.08 -20.53 -66.32
C ASP A 984 70.39 -20.39 -67.14
N GLY A 985 71.51 -20.11 -66.47
CA GLY A 985 72.85 -19.96 -67.03
C GLY A 985 73.33 -18.52 -67.22
N TYR A 986 72.58 -17.51 -66.76
CA TYR A 986 72.98 -16.10 -66.73
C TYR A 986 73.23 -15.64 -65.29
N ILE A 987 74.18 -14.71 -65.10
CA ILE A 987 74.49 -14.14 -63.77
C ILE A 987 73.60 -12.94 -63.49
N ASN A 988 73.28 -12.69 -62.22
CA ASN A 988 72.41 -11.62 -61.74
C ASN A 988 72.79 -10.25 -62.34
N LYS A 989 74.08 -9.90 -62.41
CA LYS A 989 74.55 -8.65 -63.03
C LYS A 989 74.16 -8.52 -64.50
N CYS A 990 74.18 -9.62 -65.24
CA CYS A 990 73.76 -9.58 -66.64
C CYS A 990 72.25 -9.38 -66.77
N GLU A 991 71.50 -10.01 -65.87
CA GLU A 991 70.05 -9.91 -65.85
C GLU A 991 69.58 -8.51 -65.45
N ASN A 992 70.24 -7.86 -64.49
CA ASN A 992 70.04 -6.43 -64.17
C ASN A 992 70.24 -5.55 -65.42
N LYS A 993 71.32 -5.76 -66.18
CA LYS A 993 71.65 -4.99 -67.39
C LYS A 993 70.63 -5.15 -68.51
N TRP A 994 70.02 -6.33 -68.65
CA TRP A 994 69.04 -6.63 -69.69
C TRP A 994 67.60 -6.67 -69.21
N ASN A 995 67.35 -6.34 -67.94
CA ASN A 995 66.03 -6.27 -67.32
C ASN A 995 65.26 -7.61 -67.33
N SER A 996 65.97 -8.74 -67.21
CA SER A 996 65.36 -10.06 -66.99
C SER A 996 65.16 -10.34 -65.49
N ASN A 997 64.37 -11.36 -65.15
CA ASN A 997 64.03 -11.69 -63.77
C ASN A 997 64.96 -12.79 -63.23
N PRO A 998 65.90 -12.47 -62.32
CA PRO A 998 66.95 -13.39 -61.84
C PRO A 998 66.44 -14.50 -60.90
N LYS A 999 65.13 -14.57 -60.66
CA LYS A 999 64.51 -15.62 -59.83
C LYS A 999 63.59 -16.52 -60.66
N ASP A 1000 63.37 -16.24 -61.95
CA ASP A 1000 62.51 -17.02 -62.82
C ASP A 1000 63.32 -17.64 -63.98
N PRO A 1001 63.57 -18.97 -63.96
CA PRO A 1001 64.39 -19.65 -64.97
C PRO A 1001 63.77 -19.67 -66.37
N THR A 1002 62.57 -19.10 -66.55
CA THR A 1002 61.93 -18.89 -67.85
C THR A 1002 62.07 -17.47 -68.39
N SER A 1003 62.61 -16.54 -67.59
CA SER A 1003 62.81 -15.13 -67.92
C SER A 1003 64.30 -14.84 -68.13
N PHE A 1004 64.76 -14.97 -69.37
CA PHE A 1004 66.17 -14.85 -69.71
C PHE A 1004 66.42 -13.86 -70.85
N PRO A 1005 67.64 -13.28 -70.96
CA PRO A 1005 67.99 -12.38 -72.06
C PRO A 1005 67.82 -13.04 -73.45
N SER A 1006 67.30 -12.26 -74.41
CA SER A 1006 66.94 -12.74 -75.75
C SER A 1006 68.16 -13.01 -76.66
N GLN A 1007 67.98 -13.76 -77.76
CA GLN A 1007 69.07 -14.07 -78.70
C GLN A 1007 69.58 -12.81 -79.44
N GLY A 1008 70.53 -12.11 -78.85
CA GLY A 1008 71.13 -10.88 -79.37
C GLY A 1008 71.75 -9.99 -78.29
N GLU A 1009 71.36 -10.21 -77.04
CA GLU A 1009 71.84 -9.52 -75.85
C GLU A 1009 73.11 -10.21 -75.34
N LEU A 1010 74.20 -9.44 -75.19
CA LEU A 1010 75.51 -9.99 -74.88
C LEU A 1010 75.78 -9.87 -73.37
N CYS A 1011 75.73 -11.00 -72.68
CA CYS A 1011 76.32 -11.21 -71.37
C CYS A 1011 77.79 -11.59 -71.56
N SER A 1012 78.71 -10.64 -71.38
CA SER A 1012 80.14 -10.94 -71.41
C SER A 1012 80.63 -10.97 -69.96
N GLU A 1013 81.23 -12.08 -69.53
CA GLU A 1013 81.91 -12.22 -68.22
C GLU A 1013 83.10 -11.25 -68.03
N PHE A 1014 83.36 -10.34 -68.97
CA PHE A 1014 84.55 -9.49 -69.06
C PHE A 1014 84.25 -7.99 -69.33
N GLU A 1015 83.01 -7.53 -69.17
CA GLU A 1015 82.70 -6.09 -69.17
C GLU A 1015 82.45 -5.56 -67.75
#